data_AF-A0A6I7P755-F1
#
_entry.id   AF-A0A6I7P755-F1
#
_cell.length_a   1.000
_cell.length_b   1.000
_cell.length_c   1.000
_cell.angle_alpha   90.00
_cell.angle_beta   90.00
_cell.angle_gamma   90.00
#
_symmetry.space_group_name_H-M   'P 1'
#
loop_
_entity.id
_entity.type
_entity.pdbx_description
1 polymer ?
#
loop_
_entity_poly.entity_id
_entity_poly.type
_entity_poly.pdbx_seq_one_letter_code
_entity_poly.pdbx_strand_id
1 'polypeptide(L)'
;MSLRKARDWSGPVEMLESHRGVSPKAPFRTALVFLLLFAVSPWAAGQPWFDPDWRFRQPVAADSALTDETLDDYPLLVLIDDADNPVFTFIADPDDHTDLRFVDAGGVSLPYEMERFDAGAGVLRAWVRVPEVPSAGATIRMYYGNPDTVTSTEDAPAVWDTHQLVMHMEVPDLDSSGTVGSFTLSHPQNTANRIEDVAGQIGGAQRFNRTVTRASATGDQAYINVSPVPAALDVSGWDTYTFEAWIRPEALTEDYPRVLNFGRVADPAPTAAADAQASVMLRSAGNLRVSYYRTPATGSGYDSSASPITAGDWYYIAARLDIRDGGDGATLVIDDTFETFADATDQQLEDDVLELRIANFVGAVDDSNNRRPFDGRIDELRFSQALRSDAWLLANYRTQNPATYSTYITLGDVEVPPDTRVWTGQLSEDWFTGGNWLPTGAPGSGDTVIIPANATRQPEIGSAGALAGRMHIEDGAELTLLSGAEITVSGNWTNEGAGVLAADPDSTVIIDGGSFITSAANPFGNLTVTGGITARAVDNLRVTNAFMVQGAATYRDNLNTTTVSGDVDLSAGSIIHSALLILDGVTTLTTSFDDQLLNITVTGQLSLGSNIRVRGNLTVEPAGVLVVAGRTVTFEGGLAQNITSNAQEFHAVTLTKSASGITFLDGLTVSSQMTVSGGPYNVTFNGAVNSIAGDTTFLNTGSLVLGNDDGHLTTFIGGVTAVEPASRTVRGTLRTAGAPMTLGNVALGGNSTLRTDHTAPAGADLTLGTLNGSATIALAAGTGGDIALGAVGGTTPPTGMTVTTGRPLELPAVTLAAASDLETDSGELTQSGALSIPGTTTISAGAFDVTLDNGANDFGGAVSVLSARDVVLEDVNAIVLGASTVSGDYAVRARETISQTGILAVDGASTFTIRDSASQDIVLDTHANDFAAGVTIGTSGGGTIRDLRLRNVNAAATLPLLAAIERDVIVTFDNSAIALPAATIGRDLSVSAGGNITQSGVLDVSAGTASFAPGAGNSTLLDTHANDFATVAVSNGVNARF
;
A
#
# COMPACT_ATOMS: atom_id res chain seq x y z
N MET A 1 -0.77 -51.91 -36.29
CA MET A 1 -0.59 -53.23 -35.65
C MET A 1 -0.09 -54.22 -36.71
N SER A 2 1.23 -54.36 -36.87
CA SER A 2 1.94 -55.53 -37.44
C SER A 2 3.44 -55.22 -37.52
N LEU A 3 4.24 -56.14 -37.01
CA LEU A 3 5.71 -56.19 -37.00
C LEU A 3 6.31 -56.26 -38.41
N ARG A 4 7.53 -55.73 -38.62
CA ARG A 4 8.52 -56.30 -39.55
C ARG A 4 9.97 -56.14 -39.07
N LYS A 5 10.56 -57.30 -38.78
CA LYS A 5 11.98 -57.72 -38.81
C LYS A 5 12.81 -57.03 -39.91
N ALA A 6 14.13 -56.89 -39.69
CA ALA A 6 15.16 -57.86 -40.14
C ALA A 6 16.58 -57.23 -40.30
N ARG A 7 17.56 -57.85 -39.64
CA ARG A 7 18.84 -58.40 -40.16
C ARG A 7 19.86 -57.58 -40.99
N ASP A 8 21.11 -57.86 -40.63
CA ASP A 8 22.32 -58.12 -41.44
C ASP A 8 23.40 -57.03 -41.62
N TRP A 9 24.52 -57.30 -40.93
CA TRP A 9 25.91 -57.43 -41.43
C TRP A 9 26.49 -56.43 -42.44
N SER A 10 27.62 -55.81 -42.05
CA SER A 10 28.92 -55.90 -42.77
C SER A 10 30.02 -55.11 -42.04
N GLY A 11 31.19 -55.73 -41.81
CA GLY A 11 32.47 -55.02 -41.62
C GLY A 11 33.01 -54.51 -42.96
N PRO A 12 34.32 -54.21 -43.17
CA PRO A 12 35.48 -54.56 -42.34
C PRO A 12 36.57 -53.44 -42.22
N VAL A 13 37.66 -53.74 -41.50
CA VAL A 13 39.08 -53.78 -41.98
C VAL A 13 40.06 -53.33 -40.89
N GLU A 14 40.82 -54.33 -40.42
CA GLU A 14 42.04 -54.26 -39.62
C GLU A 14 43.20 -53.60 -40.37
N MET A 15 44.16 -53.03 -39.64
CA MET A 15 45.57 -53.29 -39.94
C MET A 15 46.34 -53.67 -38.67
N LEU A 16 47.06 -54.77 -38.85
CA LEU A 16 47.76 -55.59 -37.89
C LEU A 16 49.28 -55.34 -38.02
N GLU A 17 50.00 -55.62 -36.94
CA GLU A 17 51.32 -56.25 -36.94
C GLU A 17 52.62 -55.44 -37.22
N SER A 18 53.42 -55.31 -36.15
CA SER A 18 54.66 -56.09 -35.94
C SER A 18 56.01 -55.36 -35.96
N HIS A 19 56.80 -55.77 -34.94
CA HIS A 19 58.18 -56.23 -35.01
C HIS A 19 59.34 -55.37 -34.48
N ARG A 20 59.94 -55.98 -33.44
CA ARG A 20 61.37 -56.27 -33.20
C ARG A 20 62.24 -55.16 -32.62
N GLY A 21 62.73 -55.46 -31.42
CA GLY A 21 63.69 -54.65 -30.69
C GLY A 21 65.15 -54.94 -30.99
N VAL A 22 65.99 -54.24 -30.23
CA VAL A 22 67.41 -54.50 -30.01
C VAL A 22 67.76 -53.96 -28.60
N SER A 23 68.32 -54.80 -27.72
CA SER A 23 69.16 -54.38 -26.58
C SER A 23 70.64 -54.46 -27.00
N PRO A 24 71.68 -54.06 -26.21
CA PRO A 24 71.70 -53.52 -24.84
C PRO A 24 72.69 -52.34 -24.62
N LYS A 25 72.69 -51.79 -23.38
CA LYS A 25 73.84 -51.35 -22.54
C LYS A 25 73.62 -49.98 -21.88
N ALA A 26 73.50 -50.03 -20.55
CA ALA A 26 73.50 -48.93 -19.58
C ALA A 26 74.89 -48.23 -19.49
N PRO A 27 75.11 -47.20 -18.63
CA PRO A 27 74.20 -46.48 -17.71
C PRO A 27 74.30 -44.93 -17.82
N PHE A 28 73.35 -44.16 -17.25
CA PHE A 28 73.62 -42.92 -16.48
C PHE A 28 72.31 -42.30 -15.92
N ARG A 29 72.21 -42.37 -14.58
CA ARG A 29 71.55 -41.51 -13.56
C ARG A 29 70.45 -40.49 -13.94
N THR A 30 69.28 -40.75 -13.35
CA THR A 30 68.40 -39.84 -12.57
C THR A 30 67.75 -38.63 -13.27
N ALA A 31 66.51 -38.82 -13.72
CA ALA A 31 65.40 -37.86 -13.63
C ALA A 31 64.10 -38.66 -13.68
N LEU A 32 63.37 -38.74 -12.56
CA LEU A 32 62.06 -39.40 -12.52
C LEU A 32 60.97 -38.33 -12.73
N VAL A 33 60.06 -38.70 -13.61
CA VAL A 33 58.97 -37.94 -14.23
C VAL A 33 57.81 -37.76 -13.26
N PHE A 34 57.22 -36.56 -13.23
CA PHE A 34 55.89 -36.28 -12.69
C PHE A 34 54.86 -37.16 -13.42
N LEU A 35 54.40 -38.21 -12.76
CA LEU A 35 53.18 -38.93 -13.14
C LEU A 35 52.06 -38.34 -12.28
N LEU A 36 51.21 -37.48 -12.87
CA LEU A 36 49.92 -37.16 -12.25
C LEU A 36 49.13 -38.46 -12.12
N LEU A 37 48.98 -38.97 -10.90
CA LEU A 37 47.90 -39.89 -10.59
C LEU A 37 46.61 -39.06 -10.56
N PHE A 38 45.69 -39.34 -11.48
CA PHE A 38 44.30 -38.95 -11.30
C PHE A 38 43.76 -39.74 -10.12
N ALA A 39 43.47 -39.06 -9.01
CA ALA A 39 42.53 -39.58 -8.02
C ALA A 39 41.24 -39.92 -8.78
N VAL A 40 40.79 -41.17 -8.71
CA VAL A 40 39.51 -41.56 -9.29
C VAL A 40 38.45 -40.96 -8.36
N SER A 41 38.05 -39.72 -8.64
CA SER A 41 36.97 -39.08 -7.89
C SER A 41 35.73 -39.98 -7.95
N PRO A 42 35.09 -40.32 -6.82
CA PRO A 42 33.83 -41.08 -6.82
C PRO A 42 32.67 -40.30 -7.47
N TRP A 43 32.92 -39.08 -7.94
CA TRP A 43 31.92 -38.16 -8.48
C TRP A 43 31.96 -38.16 -10.02
N ALA A 44 30.84 -38.53 -10.64
CA ALA A 44 30.65 -38.32 -12.07
C ALA A 44 30.54 -36.81 -12.39
N ALA A 45 31.05 -36.39 -13.54
CA ALA A 45 30.78 -35.06 -14.07
C ALA A 45 29.24 -34.84 -14.17
N GLY A 46 28.72 -33.77 -13.53
CA GLY A 46 27.30 -33.43 -13.59
C GLY A 46 26.41 -33.95 -12.44
N GLN A 47 26.97 -34.26 -11.27
CA GLN A 47 26.17 -34.55 -10.06
C GLN A 47 25.23 -33.37 -9.71
N PRO A 48 23.96 -33.63 -9.30
CA PRO A 48 23.00 -32.59 -8.92
C PRO A 48 23.54 -31.67 -7.81
N TRP A 49 22.99 -30.46 -7.74
CA TRP A 49 23.19 -29.59 -6.59
C TRP A 49 22.55 -30.20 -5.35
N PHE A 50 23.22 -30.07 -4.20
CA PHE A 50 22.64 -30.41 -2.89
C PHE A 50 21.30 -29.71 -2.68
N ASP A 51 21.31 -28.41 -2.99
CA ASP A 51 20.17 -27.52 -2.90
C ASP A 51 20.33 -26.46 -4.01
N PRO A 52 19.30 -26.20 -4.82
CA PRO A 52 19.37 -25.29 -5.96
C PRO A 52 19.59 -23.81 -5.60
N ASP A 53 19.40 -23.43 -4.34
CA ASP A 53 19.53 -22.04 -3.89
C ASP A 53 20.99 -21.67 -3.60
N TRP A 54 21.89 -22.66 -3.48
CA TRP A 54 23.32 -22.44 -3.31
C TRP A 54 24.02 -22.16 -4.65
N ARG A 55 24.53 -20.92 -4.81
CA ARG A 55 25.05 -20.42 -6.08
C ARG A 55 26.41 -21.01 -6.47
N PHE A 56 27.23 -21.41 -5.50
CA PHE A 56 28.58 -21.89 -5.74
C PHE A 56 28.89 -23.17 -4.96
N ARG A 57 29.77 -24.00 -5.52
CA ARG A 57 30.41 -25.09 -4.78
C ARG A 57 31.84 -25.32 -5.24
N GLN A 58 32.70 -25.77 -4.33
CA GLN A 58 34.09 -26.11 -4.61
C GLN A 58 34.43 -27.52 -4.08
N PRO A 59 35.03 -28.41 -4.89
CA PRO A 59 35.51 -29.70 -4.41
C PRO A 59 36.70 -29.56 -3.45
N VAL A 60 36.70 -30.32 -2.36
CA VAL A 60 37.84 -30.49 -1.43
C VAL A 60 38.23 -31.96 -1.44
N ALA A 61 39.41 -32.28 -1.96
CA ALA A 61 39.86 -33.64 -2.19
C ALA A 61 41.03 -34.02 -1.27
N ALA A 62 40.85 -35.10 -0.51
CA ALA A 62 41.91 -35.81 0.18
C ALA A 62 42.57 -36.81 -0.77
N ASP A 63 43.87 -36.69 -0.95
CA ASP A 63 44.68 -37.53 -1.84
C ASP A 63 44.75 -38.97 -1.32
N SER A 64 44.80 -39.94 -2.24
CA SER A 64 45.02 -41.36 -1.94
C SER A 64 46.26 -41.66 -1.11
N ALA A 65 47.27 -40.79 -1.12
CA ALA A 65 48.48 -40.94 -0.33
C ALA A 65 48.32 -40.48 1.14
N LEU A 66 47.18 -39.89 1.52
CA LEU A 66 46.93 -39.39 2.88
C LEU A 66 46.95 -40.53 3.91
N THR A 67 46.30 -41.64 3.59
CA THR A 67 46.13 -42.82 4.45
C THR A 67 46.23 -44.10 3.61
N ASP A 68 46.79 -45.17 4.17
CA ASP A 68 46.89 -46.49 3.52
C ASP A 68 45.76 -47.46 3.93
N GLU A 69 44.90 -47.05 4.86
CA GLU A 69 43.65 -47.73 5.22
C GLU A 69 42.46 -46.77 5.21
N THR A 70 41.26 -47.32 5.33
CA THR A 70 40.03 -46.53 5.47
C THR A 70 39.95 -45.94 6.88
N LEU A 71 39.75 -44.61 6.96
CA LEU A 71 39.46 -43.91 8.23
C LEU A 71 37.97 -43.62 8.33
N ASP A 72 37.29 -44.22 9.31
CA ASP A 72 35.86 -44.02 9.56
C ASP A 72 35.61 -42.84 10.50
N ASP A 73 34.57 -42.05 10.23
CA ASP A 73 34.16 -40.89 11.06
C ASP A 73 35.34 -39.93 11.37
N TYR A 74 36.13 -39.62 10.35
CA TYR A 74 37.38 -38.89 10.46
C TYR A 74 37.16 -37.36 10.42
N PRO A 75 37.68 -36.58 11.41
CA PRO A 75 37.66 -35.13 11.38
C PRO A 75 38.75 -34.59 10.45
N LEU A 76 38.37 -34.31 9.19
CA LEU A 76 39.25 -33.80 8.15
C LEU A 76 39.44 -32.29 8.27
N LEU A 77 40.69 -31.82 8.29
CA LEU A 77 41.00 -30.39 8.24
C LEU A 77 40.84 -29.82 6.82
N VAL A 78 39.97 -28.81 6.70
CA VAL A 78 39.83 -27.94 5.52
C VAL A 78 40.46 -26.59 5.85
N LEU A 79 41.61 -26.32 5.25
CA LEU A 79 42.40 -25.11 5.40
C LEU A 79 42.55 -24.43 4.03
N ILE A 80 42.10 -23.18 3.96
CA ILE A 80 42.32 -22.28 2.83
C ILE A 80 43.14 -21.12 3.39
N ASP A 81 44.30 -20.86 2.79
CA ASP A 81 45.18 -19.72 3.08
C ASP A 81 45.56 -19.08 1.74
N ASP A 82 44.54 -18.58 1.05
CA ASP A 82 44.61 -18.00 -0.29
C ASP A 82 43.52 -16.95 -0.46
N ALA A 83 43.90 -15.67 -0.36
CA ALA A 83 42.98 -14.54 -0.46
C ALA A 83 42.28 -14.42 -1.83
N ASP A 84 42.82 -15.05 -2.87
CA ASP A 84 42.22 -15.05 -4.21
C ASP A 84 41.15 -16.16 -4.37
N ASN A 85 40.93 -17.00 -3.34
CA ASN A 85 39.89 -18.02 -3.41
C ASN A 85 38.49 -17.38 -3.49
N PRO A 86 37.65 -17.76 -4.48
CA PRO A 86 36.33 -17.13 -4.68
C PRO A 86 35.35 -17.27 -3.51
N VAL A 87 35.57 -18.21 -2.57
CA VAL A 87 34.74 -18.33 -1.36
C VAL A 87 34.71 -17.01 -0.57
N PHE A 88 35.82 -16.28 -0.50
CA PHE A 88 35.91 -15.01 0.22
C PHE A 88 35.23 -13.84 -0.50
N THR A 89 34.90 -14.02 -1.79
CA THR A 89 34.23 -13.01 -2.61
C THR A 89 32.72 -13.23 -2.69
N PHE A 90 32.27 -14.48 -2.63
CA PHE A 90 30.90 -14.87 -2.97
C PHE A 90 30.07 -15.38 -1.78
N ILE A 91 30.64 -15.39 -0.57
CA ILE A 91 29.85 -15.65 0.64
C ILE A 91 28.94 -14.46 0.92
N ALA A 92 27.68 -14.72 1.26
CA ALA A 92 26.67 -13.69 1.50
C ALA A 92 26.82 -13.04 2.89
N ASP A 93 27.19 -13.82 3.91
CA ASP A 93 27.44 -13.35 5.28
C ASP A 93 28.81 -13.87 5.79
N PRO A 94 29.83 -13.00 5.90
CA PRO A 94 31.15 -13.38 6.37
C PRO A 94 31.27 -13.48 7.89
N ASP A 95 30.30 -12.99 8.68
CA ASP A 95 30.45 -12.80 10.12
C ASP A 95 29.89 -13.97 10.96
N ASP A 96 29.00 -14.79 10.40
CA ASP A 96 28.36 -15.91 11.12
C ASP A 96 28.55 -17.30 10.47
N HIS A 97 29.26 -17.34 9.34
CA HIS A 97 29.57 -18.54 8.54
C HIS A 97 28.34 -19.39 8.19
N THR A 98 27.14 -18.80 8.25
CA THR A 98 25.89 -19.51 8.01
C THR A 98 25.75 -19.93 6.55
N ASP A 99 26.45 -19.22 5.66
CA ASP A 99 26.52 -19.44 4.22
C ASP A 99 27.67 -20.39 3.79
N LEU A 100 27.95 -21.41 4.62
CA LEU A 100 28.87 -22.49 4.29
C LEU A 100 28.23 -23.86 4.57
N ARG A 101 28.37 -24.81 3.63
CA ARG A 101 28.00 -26.22 3.84
C ARG A 101 29.05 -27.16 3.27
N PHE A 102 29.40 -28.19 4.04
CA PHE A 102 30.19 -29.31 3.54
C PHE A 102 29.26 -30.48 3.22
N VAL A 103 29.41 -31.07 2.05
CA VAL A 103 28.49 -32.11 1.55
C VAL A 103 29.28 -33.28 0.98
N ASP A 104 28.86 -34.49 1.30
CA ASP A 104 29.45 -35.72 0.77
C ASP A 104 29.00 -36.07 -0.65
N ALA A 105 29.54 -37.16 -1.20
CA ALA A 105 29.21 -37.66 -2.54
C ALA A 105 27.75 -38.08 -2.72
N GLY A 106 27.04 -38.36 -1.63
CA GLY A 106 25.62 -38.71 -1.61
C GLY A 106 24.69 -37.50 -1.56
N GLY A 107 25.22 -36.28 -1.41
CA GLY A 107 24.41 -35.07 -1.21
C GLY A 107 23.96 -34.89 0.24
N VAL A 108 24.67 -35.46 1.22
CA VAL A 108 24.36 -35.30 2.65
C VAL A 108 25.23 -34.21 3.24
N SER A 109 24.61 -33.26 3.96
CA SER A 109 25.33 -32.23 4.71
C SER A 109 26.11 -32.85 5.87
N LEU A 110 27.38 -32.50 5.99
CA LEU A 110 28.31 -33.00 7.00
C LEU A 110 28.43 -32.00 8.16
N PRO A 111 28.52 -32.48 9.41
CA PRO A 111 28.81 -31.60 10.53
C PRO A 111 30.25 -31.10 10.44
N TYR A 112 30.45 -29.85 10.82
CA TYR A 112 31.75 -29.20 10.86
C TYR A 112 31.88 -28.32 12.11
N GLU A 113 33.11 -27.99 12.46
CA GLU A 113 33.48 -26.93 13.40
C GLU A 113 34.28 -25.89 12.64
N MET A 114 33.92 -24.61 12.79
CA MET A 114 34.65 -23.51 12.18
C MET A 114 35.62 -22.91 13.19
N GLU A 115 36.90 -23.20 13.02
CA GLU A 115 37.96 -22.68 13.88
C GLU A 115 38.32 -21.23 13.53
N ARG A 116 38.27 -20.86 12.24
CA ARG A 116 38.41 -19.47 11.79
C ARG A 116 37.90 -19.27 10.38
N PHE A 117 37.21 -18.16 10.19
CA PHE A 117 36.95 -17.58 8.88
C PHE A 117 37.33 -16.10 8.93
N ASP A 118 38.20 -15.68 8.03
CA ASP A 118 38.69 -14.31 7.94
C ASP A 118 38.84 -13.97 6.46
N ALA A 119 37.77 -13.45 5.87
CA ALA A 119 37.74 -13.06 4.46
C ALA A 119 38.76 -11.96 4.13
N GLY A 120 39.10 -11.11 5.09
CA GLY A 120 40.11 -10.05 4.92
C GLY A 120 41.54 -10.59 4.89
N ALA A 121 41.82 -11.65 5.65
CA ALA A 121 43.11 -12.35 5.63
C ALA A 121 43.20 -13.45 4.57
N GLY A 122 42.07 -13.86 3.96
CA GLY A 122 42.02 -14.97 3.01
C GLY A 122 42.14 -16.34 3.68
N VAL A 123 41.70 -16.47 4.93
CA VAL A 123 41.88 -17.68 5.75
C VAL A 123 40.54 -18.33 6.11
N LEU A 124 40.39 -19.61 5.80
CA LEU A 124 39.30 -20.48 6.28
C LEU A 124 39.92 -21.73 6.91
N ARG A 125 39.51 -22.08 8.14
CA ARG A 125 39.91 -23.29 8.87
C ARG A 125 38.69 -23.95 9.47
N ALA A 126 38.37 -25.14 8.99
CA ALA A 126 37.24 -25.92 9.47
C ALA A 126 37.62 -27.39 9.63
N TRP A 127 37.10 -28.02 10.70
CA TRP A 127 37.17 -29.46 10.91
C TRP A 127 35.86 -30.08 10.44
N VAL A 128 35.91 -30.97 9.46
CA VAL A 128 34.71 -31.58 8.87
C VAL A 128 34.69 -33.07 9.16
N ARG A 129 33.62 -33.58 9.78
CA ARG A 129 33.47 -35.01 10.02
C ARG A 129 33.06 -35.71 8.74
N VAL A 130 34.03 -36.40 8.14
CA VAL A 130 33.81 -37.18 6.93
C VAL A 130 33.47 -38.62 7.35
N PRO A 131 32.36 -39.21 6.86
CA PRO A 131 31.96 -40.56 7.24
C PRO A 131 33.03 -41.61 6.93
N GLU A 132 33.75 -41.44 5.82
CA GLU A 132 34.84 -42.32 5.41
C GLU A 132 35.89 -41.51 4.63
N VAL A 133 37.17 -41.69 4.97
CA VAL A 133 38.31 -41.35 4.10
C VAL A 133 38.94 -42.65 3.61
N PRO A 134 38.60 -43.13 2.40
CA PRO A 134 39.17 -44.35 1.85
C PRO A 134 40.65 -44.17 1.52
N SER A 135 41.40 -45.28 1.45
CA SER A 135 42.80 -45.28 0.99
C SER A 135 42.97 -44.89 -0.50
N ALA A 136 41.88 -44.76 -1.25
CA ALA A 136 41.88 -44.24 -2.62
C ALA A 136 41.69 -42.71 -2.69
N GLY A 137 41.55 -42.04 -1.55
CA GLY A 137 41.21 -40.62 -1.43
C GLY A 137 39.71 -40.39 -1.26
N ALA A 138 39.36 -39.23 -0.72
CA ALA A 138 37.98 -38.78 -0.51
C ALA A 138 37.77 -37.42 -1.17
N THR A 139 36.53 -37.09 -1.52
CA THR A 139 36.21 -35.74 -1.98
C THR A 139 34.88 -35.33 -1.38
N ILE A 140 34.87 -34.20 -0.70
CA ILE A 140 33.67 -33.49 -0.24
C ILE A 140 33.49 -32.22 -1.07
N ARG A 141 32.34 -31.56 -0.95
CA ARG A 141 32.10 -30.27 -1.59
C ARG A 141 31.73 -29.20 -0.56
N MET A 142 32.39 -28.06 -0.67
CA MET A 142 32.08 -26.84 0.07
C MET A 142 31.13 -25.99 -0.76
N TYR A 143 29.88 -25.84 -0.34
CA TYR A 143 28.87 -24.95 -0.93
C TYR A 143 28.86 -23.60 -0.21
N TYR A 144 28.64 -22.52 -0.97
CA TYR A 144 28.55 -21.13 -0.48
C TYR A 144 27.73 -20.24 -1.44
N GLY A 145 27.39 -19.03 -1.00
CA GLY A 145 26.66 -18.03 -1.76
C GLY A 145 25.18 -18.30 -1.88
N ASN A 146 24.52 -18.75 -0.82
CA ASN A 146 23.06 -18.80 -0.74
C ASN A 146 22.50 -17.38 -0.54
N PRO A 147 21.59 -16.90 -1.42
CA PRO A 147 21.03 -15.55 -1.31
C PRO A 147 20.01 -15.40 -0.18
N ASP A 148 19.48 -16.50 0.34
CA ASP A 148 18.54 -16.48 1.44
C ASP A 148 19.29 -16.54 2.77
N THR A 149 18.71 -15.93 3.81
CA THR A 149 19.22 -16.07 5.17
C THR A 149 19.10 -17.53 5.62
N VAL A 150 20.23 -18.23 5.67
CA VAL A 150 20.34 -19.63 6.09
C VAL A 150 20.88 -19.71 7.51
N THR A 151 20.61 -20.81 8.22
CA THR A 151 21.15 -21.05 9.57
C THR A 151 22.41 -21.89 9.51
N SER A 152 23.42 -21.63 10.33
CA SER A 152 24.65 -22.45 10.37
C SER A 152 24.32 -23.91 10.70
N THR A 153 25.04 -24.84 10.08
CA THR A 153 25.00 -26.28 10.41
C THR A 153 26.27 -26.72 11.13
N GLU A 154 27.00 -25.77 11.71
CA GLU A 154 28.13 -26.06 12.58
C GLU A 154 27.66 -26.88 13.79
N ASP A 155 28.37 -27.98 14.05
CA ASP A 155 28.08 -28.93 15.13
C ASP A 155 29.40 -29.55 15.60
N ALA A 156 30.21 -28.75 16.30
CA ALA A 156 31.48 -29.19 16.86
C ALA A 156 31.36 -30.45 17.74
N PRO A 157 30.34 -30.61 18.62
CA PRO A 157 30.15 -31.85 19.37
C PRO A 157 29.96 -33.08 18.47
N ALA A 158 29.27 -32.95 17.34
CA ALA A 158 29.15 -34.04 16.38
C ALA A 158 30.47 -34.34 15.69
N VAL A 159 31.29 -33.32 15.35
CA VAL A 159 32.60 -33.51 14.73
C VAL A 159 33.55 -34.34 15.59
N TRP A 160 33.53 -34.09 16.90
CA TRP A 160 34.45 -34.69 17.86
C TRP A 160 33.79 -35.75 18.73
N ASP A 161 32.68 -36.34 18.30
CA ASP A 161 31.91 -37.35 19.06
C ASP A 161 32.73 -38.61 19.44
N THR A 162 33.81 -38.89 18.70
CA THR A 162 34.76 -39.98 19.01
C THR A 162 35.92 -39.57 19.94
N HIS A 163 35.97 -38.31 20.40
CA HIS A 163 37.01 -37.77 21.29
C HIS A 163 36.41 -37.34 22.62
N GLN A 164 37.17 -37.59 23.69
CA GLN A 164 36.78 -37.24 25.05
C GLN A 164 37.32 -35.86 25.45
N LEU A 165 38.35 -35.36 24.76
CA LEU A 165 38.81 -33.97 24.84
C LEU A 165 39.50 -33.57 23.54
N VAL A 166 39.22 -32.35 23.09
CA VAL A 166 39.93 -31.66 22.01
C VAL A 166 40.17 -30.24 22.50
N MET A 167 41.40 -29.75 22.33
CA MET A 167 41.81 -28.39 22.70
C MET A 167 42.64 -27.79 21.56
N HIS A 168 42.06 -26.82 20.85
CA HIS A 168 42.74 -26.09 19.76
C HIS A 168 43.76 -25.06 20.26
N MET A 169 43.68 -24.65 21.53
CA MET A 169 44.67 -23.79 22.20
C MET A 169 44.72 -22.30 21.74
N GLU A 170 43.65 -21.77 21.13
CA GLU A 170 43.66 -20.42 20.49
C GLU A 170 43.39 -19.19 21.41
N VAL A 171 42.90 -19.31 22.67
CA VAL A 171 42.62 -18.15 23.59
C VAL A 171 42.50 -18.52 25.11
N PRO A 172 42.52 -17.55 26.07
CA PRO A 172 42.77 -17.78 27.51
C PRO A 172 41.75 -18.60 28.32
N ASP A 173 40.54 -18.84 27.83
CA ASP A 173 39.55 -19.71 28.50
C ASP A 173 39.25 -20.95 27.62
N LEU A 174 40.33 -21.60 27.17
CA LEU A 174 40.45 -23.02 26.80
C LEU A 174 39.29 -23.57 25.95
N ASP A 175 39.35 -23.21 24.66
CA ASP A 175 38.52 -23.68 23.55
C ASP A 175 38.49 -25.21 23.46
N SER A 176 37.44 -25.82 24.03
CA SER A 176 37.08 -27.21 23.82
C SER A 176 35.85 -27.26 22.94
N SER A 177 35.84 -28.17 21.97
CA SER A 177 34.80 -28.34 20.96
C SER A 177 33.47 -28.92 21.49
N GLY A 178 33.09 -28.59 22.74
CA GLY A 178 31.77 -28.80 23.33
C GLY A 178 31.59 -30.08 24.15
N THR A 179 32.55 -31.01 24.19
CA THR A 179 32.40 -32.26 24.96
C THR A 179 32.71 -32.10 26.46
N VAL A 180 33.48 -31.07 26.83
CA VAL A 180 33.99 -30.88 28.19
C VAL A 180 33.90 -29.40 28.58
N GLY A 181 32.96 -29.05 29.46
CA GLY A 181 32.70 -27.67 29.88
C GLY A 181 33.86 -26.98 30.64
N SER A 182 33.66 -25.69 30.97
CA SER A 182 34.64 -24.74 31.54
C SER A 182 35.69 -25.36 32.47
N PHE A 183 36.97 -25.19 32.12
CA PHE A 183 38.11 -25.66 32.91
C PHE A 183 38.58 -24.59 33.91
N THR A 184 39.12 -25.01 35.06
CA THR A 184 39.82 -24.09 35.95
C THR A 184 41.31 -24.04 35.63
N LEU A 185 41.78 -22.86 35.20
CA LEU A 185 43.19 -22.50 35.36
C LEU A 185 43.51 -22.44 36.85
N SER A 186 44.04 -23.52 37.41
CA SER A 186 44.55 -23.49 38.77
C SER A 186 45.99 -23.00 38.71
N HIS A 187 46.25 -21.74 39.10
CA HIS A 187 47.47 -21.20 39.76
C HIS A 187 47.36 -19.68 40.01
N PRO A 188 48.06 -19.10 41.02
CA PRO A 188 48.19 -17.65 41.16
C PRO A 188 49.06 -17.09 40.04
N GLN A 189 48.53 -16.18 39.23
CA GLN A 189 49.31 -15.38 38.29
C GLN A 189 50.36 -14.56 39.04
N ASN A 190 51.57 -15.10 39.19
CA ASN A 190 52.74 -14.26 39.44
C ASN A 190 53.33 -13.87 38.07
N THR A 191 53.94 -12.69 37.97
CA THR A 191 54.50 -12.17 36.70
C THR A 191 55.65 -13.02 36.11
N ALA A 192 56.05 -14.11 36.76
CA ALA A 192 57.17 -14.95 36.36
C ALA A 192 56.74 -16.25 35.67
N ASN A 193 55.58 -16.85 36.01
CA ASN A 193 55.10 -18.08 35.37
C ASN A 193 53.68 -17.87 34.81
N ARG A 194 53.52 -17.88 33.48
CA ARG A 194 52.30 -17.52 32.73
C ARG A 194 52.08 -18.48 31.56
N ILE A 195 50.82 -18.80 31.30
CA ILE A 195 50.35 -19.40 30.05
C ILE A 195 50.11 -18.25 29.06
N GLU A 196 50.78 -18.26 27.90
CA GLU A 196 50.70 -17.18 26.92
C GLU A 196 50.20 -17.69 25.56
N ASP A 197 49.24 -16.97 24.97
CA ASP A 197 48.81 -17.20 23.60
C ASP A 197 49.96 -16.86 22.63
N VAL A 198 50.31 -17.81 21.77
CA VAL A 198 51.37 -17.69 20.77
C VAL A 198 50.95 -18.37 19.47
N ALA A 199 51.68 -18.14 18.36
CA ALA A 199 51.43 -18.89 17.14
C ALA A 199 51.75 -20.39 17.34
N GLY A 200 50.80 -21.23 16.92
CA GLY A 200 50.88 -22.69 16.92
C GLY A 200 51.50 -23.27 15.66
N GLN A 201 51.46 -24.59 15.58
CA GLN A 201 51.68 -25.34 14.35
C GLN A 201 50.45 -25.24 13.44
N ILE A 202 49.24 -25.25 14.04
CA ILE A 202 47.99 -24.86 13.41
C ILE A 202 47.42 -23.73 14.25
N GLY A 203 47.21 -22.55 13.66
CA GLY A 203 46.54 -21.49 14.40
C GLY A 203 47.30 -20.94 15.60
N GLY A 204 46.61 -20.88 16.74
CA GLY A 204 47.14 -20.46 18.04
C GLY A 204 47.54 -21.63 18.94
N ALA A 205 48.54 -21.42 19.80
CA ALA A 205 49.02 -22.39 20.77
C ALA A 205 49.20 -21.75 22.14
N GLN A 206 49.32 -22.58 23.18
CA GLN A 206 49.62 -22.13 24.54
C GLN A 206 51.10 -22.34 24.88
N ARG A 207 51.76 -21.27 25.33
CA ARG A 207 53.14 -21.30 25.84
C ARG A 207 53.14 -21.45 27.36
N PHE A 208 53.76 -22.52 27.84
CA PHE A 208 54.02 -22.78 29.25
C PHE A 208 55.45 -22.36 29.56
N ASN A 209 55.62 -21.22 30.25
CA ASN A 209 56.95 -20.72 30.59
C ASN A 209 57.38 -21.15 32.00
N ARG A 210 58.70 -21.27 32.18
CA ARG A 210 59.31 -21.51 33.49
C ARG A 210 60.43 -20.51 33.76
N THR A 211 60.16 -19.45 34.53
CA THR A 211 61.16 -18.39 34.80
C THR A 211 62.01 -18.64 36.06
N VAL A 212 61.64 -19.59 36.93
CA VAL A 212 62.34 -19.81 38.22
C VAL A 212 63.43 -20.89 38.13
N THR A 213 64.66 -20.53 38.54
CA THR A 213 65.85 -21.42 38.56
C THR A 213 66.11 -22.11 39.91
N ARG A 214 65.39 -21.80 41.00
CA ARG A 214 65.65 -22.36 42.34
C ARG A 214 64.37 -22.68 43.14
N ALA A 215 64.43 -23.76 43.93
CA ALA A 215 63.37 -24.30 44.79
C ALA A 215 62.65 -23.23 45.65
N SER A 216 61.39 -22.98 45.32
CA SER A 216 60.40 -22.20 46.07
C SER A 216 59.13 -23.06 46.15
N ALA A 217 58.45 -23.06 47.29
CA ALA A 217 57.46 -24.04 47.70
C ALA A 217 56.30 -24.23 46.69
N THR A 218 56.05 -25.48 46.28
CA THR A 218 54.80 -26.14 45.81
C THR A 218 53.70 -25.38 45.02
N GLY A 219 53.91 -24.15 44.56
CA GLY A 219 52.88 -23.32 43.92
C GLY A 219 53.38 -22.40 42.80
N ASP A 220 54.54 -22.69 42.21
CA ASP A 220 55.16 -21.92 41.11
C ASP A 220 55.14 -22.74 39.79
N GLN A 221 54.00 -23.27 39.34
CA GLN A 221 53.86 -23.98 38.05
C GLN A 221 52.75 -23.36 37.19
N ALA A 222 52.95 -23.28 35.87
CA ALA A 222 51.88 -22.97 34.92
C ALA A 222 51.42 -24.29 34.29
N TYR A 223 50.22 -24.76 34.61
CA TYR A 223 49.64 -25.98 34.05
C TYR A 223 48.12 -25.84 33.95
N ILE A 224 47.50 -26.68 33.11
CA ILE A 224 46.04 -26.76 33.01
C ILE A 224 45.56 -27.94 33.85
N ASN A 225 44.55 -27.72 34.71
CA ASN A 225 43.88 -28.78 35.46
C ASN A 225 42.43 -28.89 35.01
N VAL A 226 42.02 -30.07 34.59
CA VAL A 226 40.62 -30.35 34.28
C VAL A 226 39.92 -30.80 35.56
N SER A 227 39.31 -29.83 36.26
CA SER A 227 38.60 -30.05 37.52
C SER A 227 37.36 -29.16 37.62
N PRO A 228 36.20 -29.66 38.09
CA PRO A 228 35.94 -31.06 38.43
C PRO A 228 36.01 -31.96 37.19
N VAL A 229 36.42 -33.23 37.36
CA VAL A 229 36.58 -34.19 36.26
C VAL A 229 35.22 -34.47 35.61
N PRO A 230 35.03 -34.14 34.31
CA PRO A 230 33.77 -34.39 33.63
C PRO A 230 33.59 -35.88 33.36
N ALA A 231 32.35 -36.36 33.30
CA ALA A 231 32.07 -37.79 33.12
C ALA A 231 32.71 -38.40 31.86
N ALA A 232 32.86 -37.61 30.79
CA ALA A 232 33.53 -38.04 29.56
C ALA A 232 35.05 -38.26 29.74
N LEU A 233 35.66 -37.68 30.77
CA LEU A 233 37.09 -37.80 31.11
C LEU A 233 37.36 -38.63 32.37
N ASP A 234 36.33 -39.32 32.88
CA ASP A 234 36.52 -40.34 33.91
C ASP A 234 37.10 -41.60 33.25
N VAL A 235 38.42 -41.70 33.31
CA VAL A 235 39.19 -42.82 32.74
C VAL A 235 39.21 -44.06 33.63
N SER A 236 38.47 -44.06 34.75
CA SER A 236 38.38 -45.23 35.63
C SER A 236 37.81 -46.43 34.86
N GLY A 237 38.51 -47.56 34.92
CA GLY A 237 38.14 -48.78 34.19
C GLY A 237 38.32 -48.74 32.68
N TRP A 238 39.01 -47.74 32.11
CA TRP A 238 39.36 -47.76 30.68
C TRP A 238 40.59 -48.63 30.44
N ASP A 239 40.49 -49.55 29.46
CA ASP A 239 41.62 -50.40 29.07
C ASP A 239 42.39 -49.88 27.84
N THR A 240 41.85 -48.88 27.13
CA THR A 240 42.49 -48.26 25.97
C THR A 240 42.30 -46.75 25.96
N TYR A 241 43.32 -46.03 25.49
CA TYR A 241 43.21 -44.60 25.18
C TYR A 241 44.38 -44.13 24.29
N THR A 242 44.15 -43.02 23.59
CA THR A 242 45.11 -42.32 22.76
C THR A 242 45.20 -40.87 23.18
N PHE A 243 46.42 -40.39 23.37
CA PHE A 243 46.76 -38.98 23.50
C PHE A 243 47.52 -38.53 22.26
N GLU A 244 47.23 -37.32 21.78
CA GLU A 244 48.00 -36.65 20.74
C GLU A 244 48.09 -35.16 21.04
N ALA A 245 49.21 -34.54 20.63
CA ALA A 245 49.40 -33.10 20.67
C ALA A 245 50.59 -32.70 19.79
N TRP A 246 50.59 -31.48 19.30
CA TRP A 246 51.81 -30.83 18.86
C TRP A 246 52.53 -30.24 20.07
N ILE A 247 53.83 -30.49 20.18
CA ILE A 247 54.68 -29.89 21.21
C ILE A 247 55.90 -29.21 20.60
N ARG A 248 56.29 -28.10 21.22
CA ARG A 248 57.56 -27.43 20.94
C ARG A 248 58.28 -27.16 22.26
N PRO A 249 59.11 -28.10 22.74
CA PRO A 249 59.90 -27.88 23.94
C PRO A 249 60.84 -26.69 23.74
N GLU A 250 60.80 -25.68 24.62
CA GLU A 250 61.74 -24.57 24.58
C GLU A 250 63.05 -24.92 25.32
N ALA A 251 62.98 -25.88 26.25
CA ALA A 251 64.13 -26.46 26.94
C ALA A 251 63.97 -27.96 27.23
N LEU A 252 65.05 -28.72 27.08
CA LEU A 252 65.16 -30.15 27.43
C LEU A 252 66.25 -30.37 28.48
N THR A 253 66.26 -29.59 29.55
CA THR A 253 67.34 -29.63 30.53
C THR A 253 67.06 -30.52 31.73
N GLU A 254 65.86 -31.12 31.81
CA GLU A 254 65.30 -31.73 33.01
C GLU A 254 64.66 -33.09 32.68
N ASP A 255 64.66 -34.01 33.64
CA ASP A 255 63.99 -35.31 33.47
C ASP A 255 62.56 -35.24 33.99
N TYR A 256 61.63 -35.76 33.18
CA TYR A 256 60.22 -35.96 33.50
C TYR A 256 59.31 -34.71 33.57
N PRO A 257 59.51 -33.63 32.78
CA PRO A 257 58.41 -32.70 32.55
C PRO A 257 57.27 -33.45 31.85
N ARG A 258 56.04 -33.28 32.34
CA ARG A 258 54.88 -34.01 31.82
C ARG A 258 54.13 -33.12 30.84
N VAL A 259 53.94 -33.61 29.63
CA VAL A 259 53.04 -32.99 28.66
C VAL A 259 51.60 -33.27 29.08
N LEU A 260 51.32 -34.51 29.47
CA LEU A 260 50.03 -34.96 29.98
C LEU A 260 50.21 -35.87 31.20
N ASN A 261 49.30 -35.75 32.17
CA ASN A 261 49.27 -36.55 33.39
C ASN A 261 47.85 -36.80 33.89
N PHE A 262 47.50 -38.06 34.14
CA PHE A 262 46.37 -38.47 34.96
C PHE A 262 46.81 -38.79 36.38
N GLY A 263 46.16 -38.16 37.37
CA GLY A 263 46.50 -38.38 38.78
C GLY A 263 45.32 -38.35 39.76
N ARG A 264 45.51 -38.94 40.95
CA ARG A 264 44.47 -39.03 41.99
C ARG A 264 44.04 -37.63 42.50
N VAL A 265 42.77 -37.49 42.90
CA VAL A 265 42.12 -36.24 43.37
C VAL A 265 42.58 -35.78 44.79
N ALA A 266 43.61 -36.38 45.40
CA ALA A 266 44.01 -36.06 46.78
C ALA A 266 45.19 -35.07 46.89
N ASP A 267 44.91 -33.90 47.47
CA ASP A 267 45.81 -32.85 48.01
C ASP A 267 46.20 -31.68 47.05
N PRO A 268 45.94 -30.39 47.40
CA PRO A 268 46.30 -29.18 46.62
C PRO A 268 47.81 -28.95 46.35
N ALA A 269 48.68 -29.91 46.63
CA ALA A 269 50.10 -29.88 46.27
C ALA A 269 50.56 -31.30 45.85
N PRO A 270 51.00 -31.50 44.59
CA PRO A 270 51.34 -32.82 44.05
C PRO A 270 52.67 -33.30 44.61
N THR A 271 52.67 -33.86 45.83
CA THR A 271 53.91 -34.13 46.58
C THR A 271 54.24 -35.61 46.71
N ALA A 272 53.36 -36.54 46.32
CA ALA A 272 53.64 -37.97 46.34
C ALA A 272 53.76 -38.56 44.93
N ALA A 273 54.81 -39.35 44.68
CA ALA A 273 54.96 -40.11 43.43
C ALA A 273 53.83 -41.15 43.19
N ALA A 274 53.03 -41.44 44.23
CA ALA A 274 51.84 -42.29 44.17
C ALA A 274 50.63 -41.64 43.48
N ASP A 275 50.73 -40.35 43.15
CA ASP A 275 49.61 -39.59 42.55
C ASP A 275 49.57 -39.70 41.02
N ALA A 276 50.55 -40.35 40.37
CA ALA A 276 50.70 -40.43 38.92
C ALA A 276 50.29 -41.81 38.38
N GLN A 277 49.15 -41.88 37.69
CA GLN A 277 48.61 -43.15 37.19
C GLN A 277 49.00 -43.43 35.74
N ALA A 278 48.90 -42.41 34.88
CA ALA A 278 49.34 -42.46 33.49
C ALA A 278 49.92 -41.10 33.08
N SER A 279 51.02 -41.08 32.34
CA SER A 279 51.63 -39.80 31.92
C SER A 279 52.46 -39.93 30.67
N VAL A 280 52.47 -38.86 29.89
CA VAL A 280 53.39 -38.64 28.77
C VAL A 280 54.35 -37.54 29.17
N MET A 281 55.65 -37.85 29.12
CA MET A 281 56.73 -37.04 29.67
C MET A 281 57.91 -36.97 28.72
N LEU A 282 58.82 -36.03 28.96
CA LEU A 282 60.10 -35.96 28.26
C LEU A 282 61.26 -36.34 29.19
N ARG A 283 62.40 -36.70 28.59
CA ARG A 283 63.69 -36.76 29.28
C ARG A 283 64.56 -35.57 28.87
N SER A 284 65.56 -35.27 29.69
CA SER A 284 66.61 -34.29 29.38
C SER A 284 67.41 -34.67 28.12
N ALA A 285 67.43 -35.95 27.75
CA ALA A 285 68.01 -36.44 26.51
C ALA A 285 67.10 -36.23 25.26
N GLY A 286 65.89 -35.72 25.44
CA GLY A 286 64.89 -35.52 24.37
C GLY A 286 64.02 -36.73 24.08
N ASN A 287 64.20 -37.87 24.75
CA ASN A 287 63.32 -39.02 24.53
C ASN A 287 61.91 -38.76 25.09
N LEU A 288 60.89 -39.08 24.30
CA LEU A 288 59.50 -39.15 24.74
C LEU A 288 59.36 -40.39 25.63
N ARG A 289 58.66 -40.25 26.76
CA ARG A 289 58.52 -41.31 27.76
C ARG A 289 57.07 -41.40 28.19
N VAL A 290 56.54 -42.61 28.27
CA VAL A 290 55.24 -42.88 28.88
C VAL A 290 55.43 -43.64 30.19
N SER A 291 54.57 -43.36 31.17
CA SER A 291 54.49 -44.13 32.41
C SER A 291 53.07 -44.58 32.64
N TYR A 292 52.91 -45.78 33.19
CA TYR A 292 51.65 -46.34 33.64
C TYR A 292 51.85 -47.08 34.98
N TYR A 293 50.84 -47.07 35.84
CA TYR A 293 50.89 -47.71 37.16
C TYR A 293 50.53 -49.20 37.07
N ARG A 294 51.22 -50.06 37.86
CA ARG A 294 51.11 -51.53 37.82
C ARG A 294 50.53 -52.10 39.12
N THR A 295 49.41 -52.84 39.02
CA THR A 295 48.79 -53.61 40.12
C THR A 295 48.76 -55.12 39.78
N PRO A 296 48.88 -56.05 40.75
CA PRO A 296 49.15 -55.87 42.18
C PRO A 296 50.64 -56.09 42.52
N ALA A 297 51.34 -54.99 42.84
CA ALA A 297 52.65 -54.88 43.51
C ALA A 297 53.89 -54.50 42.66
N THR A 298 54.41 -53.30 42.99
CA THR A 298 55.83 -52.82 42.99
C THR A 298 56.29 -51.68 42.06
N GLY A 299 55.39 -50.83 41.54
CA GLY A 299 55.75 -49.46 41.07
C GLY A 299 55.41 -49.15 39.60
N SER A 300 55.70 -47.92 39.16
CA SER A 300 55.41 -47.44 37.78
C SER A 300 56.32 -48.10 36.74
N GLY A 301 55.73 -48.61 35.65
CA GLY A 301 56.44 -49.00 34.42
C GLY A 301 56.75 -47.80 33.53
N TYR A 302 57.77 -47.91 32.68
CA TYR A 302 58.14 -46.82 31.78
C TYR A 302 58.75 -47.29 30.46
N ASP A 303 58.22 -46.78 29.36
CA ASP A 303 58.78 -46.93 28.02
C ASP A 303 59.28 -45.59 27.50
N SER A 304 60.37 -45.61 26.73
CA SER A 304 60.97 -44.39 26.20
C SER A 304 61.34 -44.58 24.74
N SER A 305 61.04 -43.58 23.92
CA SER A 305 61.41 -43.55 22.51
C SER A 305 62.92 -43.72 22.34
N ALA A 306 63.33 -44.44 21.31
CA ALA A 306 64.71 -44.56 20.89
C ALA A 306 65.21 -43.24 20.29
N SER A 307 64.36 -42.57 19.51
CA SER A 307 64.68 -41.30 18.86
C SER A 307 64.38 -40.11 19.78
N PRO A 308 65.37 -39.24 20.05
CA PRO A 308 65.15 -38.02 20.84
C PRO A 308 64.63 -36.87 19.96
N ILE A 309 63.74 -36.06 20.53
CA ILE A 309 63.36 -34.75 19.97
C ILE A 309 64.36 -33.67 20.37
N THR A 310 64.35 -32.54 19.68
CA THR A 310 65.20 -31.40 19.99
C THR A 310 64.40 -30.20 20.51
N ALA A 311 65.04 -29.32 21.27
CA ALA A 311 64.39 -28.11 21.76
C ALA A 311 64.31 -27.06 20.64
N GLY A 312 63.17 -26.39 20.51
CA GLY A 312 62.94 -25.31 19.57
C GLY A 312 62.24 -25.70 18.26
N ASP A 313 62.00 -26.99 18.02
CA ASP A 313 61.26 -27.51 16.87
C ASP A 313 59.87 -28.03 17.30
N TRP A 314 58.89 -27.95 16.40
CA TRP A 314 57.58 -28.57 16.58
C TRP A 314 57.67 -30.06 16.26
N TYR A 315 57.08 -30.87 17.13
CA TYR A 315 56.92 -32.30 16.93
C TYR A 315 55.47 -32.68 17.18
N TYR A 316 54.89 -33.46 16.29
CA TYR A 316 53.63 -34.14 16.57
C TYR A 316 53.95 -35.34 17.44
N ILE A 317 53.35 -35.43 18.62
CA ILE A 317 53.52 -36.58 19.50
C ILE A 317 52.19 -37.26 19.72
N ALA A 318 52.23 -38.59 19.79
CA ALA A 318 51.10 -39.36 20.27
C ALA A 318 51.56 -40.50 21.19
N ALA A 319 50.69 -40.87 22.11
CA ALA A 319 50.86 -42.04 22.96
C ALA A 319 49.56 -42.85 22.92
N ARG A 320 49.65 -44.06 22.37
CA ARG A 320 48.57 -45.05 22.40
C ARG A 320 48.85 -46.03 23.51
N LEU A 321 47.88 -46.26 24.36
CA LEU A 321 48.00 -47.14 25.50
C LEU A 321 46.90 -48.20 25.37
N ASP A 322 47.32 -49.43 25.11
CA ASP A 322 46.51 -50.63 25.17
C ASP A 322 46.93 -51.45 26.38
N ILE A 323 46.24 -51.22 27.50
CA ILE A 323 46.53 -51.87 28.77
C ILE A 323 45.64 -53.10 29.02
N ARG A 324 44.84 -53.52 28.02
CA ARG A 324 44.07 -54.77 28.07
C ARG A 324 44.99 -55.97 28.30
N ASP A 325 44.46 -57.02 28.93
CA ASP A 325 45.21 -58.26 29.06
C ASP A 325 45.54 -58.87 27.68
N GLY A 326 46.82 -58.93 27.35
CA GLY A 326 47.32 -59.35 26.03
C GLY A 326 47.28 -58.29 24.93
N GLY A 327 47.06 -57.02 25.27
CA GLY A 327 47.15 -55.88 24.34
C GLY A 327 48.58 -55.53 23.91
N ASP A 328 48.71 -54.60 22.96
CA ASP A 328 50.00 -54.21 22.35
C ASP A 328 50.87 -53.30 23.24
N GLY A 329 50.43 -52.98 24.46
CA GLY A 329 51.15 -52.13 25.39
C GLY A 329 51.12 -50.66 24.98
N ALA A 330 52.24 -49.96 25.13
CA ALA A 330 52.34 -48.57 24.73
C ALA A 330 52.92 -48.43 23.32
N THR A 331 52.36 -47.55 22.50
CA THR A 331 53.03 -47.04 21.29
C THR A 331 53.27 -45.55 21.41
N LEU A 332 54.53 -45.14 21.26
CA LEU A 332 54.93 -43.75 21.16
C LEU A 332 55.09 -43.35 19.70
N VAL A 333 54.57 -42.18 19.36
CA VAL A 333 54.66 -41.60 18.02
C VAL A 333 55.36 -40.25 18.12
N ILE A 334 56.31 -40.04 17.22
CA ILE A 334 56.98 -38.75 17.01
C ILE A 334 56.94 -38.51 15.50
N ASP A 335 56.21 -37.48 15.09
CA ASP A 335 55.90 -37.15 13.69
C ASP A 335 55.30 -38.36 12.94
N ASP A 336 56.03 -38.94 11.99
CA ASP A 336 55.64 -40.11 11.21
C ASP A 336 56.26 -41.42 11.70
N THR A 337 56.98 -41.40 12.82
CA THR A 337 57.73 -42.53 13.36
C THR A 337 56.99 -43.17 14.53
N PHE A 338 56.72 -44.48 14.44
CA PHE A 338 55.99 -45.26 15.43
C PHE A 338 56.92 -46.26 16.15
N GLU A 339 56.88 -46.25 17.47
CA GLU A 339 57.64 -47.18 18.31
C GLU A 339 56.71 -47.89 19.30
N THR A 340 56.46 -49.19 19.08
CA THR A 340 55.61 -50.03 19.93
C THR A 340 56.43 -50.82 20.94
N PHE A 341 56.02 -50.77 22.19
CA PHE A 341 56.65 -51.42 23.33
C PHE A 341 55.73 -52.53 23.82
N ALA A 342 56.16 -53.78 23.66
CA ALA A 342 55.46 -54.92 24.21
C ALA A 342 55.68 -54.98 25.73
N ASP A 343 54.63 -55.12 26.54
CA ASP A 343 54.84 -55.51 27.96
C ASP A 343 53.75 -56.41 28.57
N ALA A 344 54.17 -57.15 29.60
CA ALA A 344 53.58 -58.34 30.19
C ALA A 344 52.29 -58.11 31.02
N THR A 345 51.32 -59.02 30.78
CA THR A 345 50.09 -59.39 31.51
C THR A 345 49.73 -58.60 32.78
N ASP A 346 48.45 -58.24 32.86
CA ASP A 346 47.71 -57.67 34.01
C ASP A 346 48.12 -56.22 34.38
N GLN A 347 47.67 -55.24 33.59
CA GLN A 347 47.77 -53.80 33.88
C GLN A 347 46.36 -53.20 33.98
N GLN A 348 46.05 -52.49 35.06
CA GLN A 348 44.81 -51.72 35.19
C GLN A 348 45.09 -50.36 35.84
N LEU A 349 44.46 -49.30 35.33
CA LEU A 349 44.34 -48.05 36.08
C LEU A 349 43.49 -48.31 37.32
N GLU A 350 43.76 -47.60 38.42
CA GLU A 350 42.95 -47.76 39.63
C GLU A 350 41.52 -47.23 39.43
N ASP A 351 40.54 -47.87 40.09
CA ASP A 351 39.09 -47.51 40.07
C ASP A 351 38.77 -46.15 40.74
N ASP A 352 39.77 -45.28 40.94
CA ASP A 352 39.60 -43.93 41.49
C ASP A 352 39.37 -42.92 40.36
N VAL A 353 38.59 -41.86 40.62
CA VAL A 353 38.47 -40.71 39.69
C VAL A 353 39.83 -40.02 39.56
N LEU A 354 40.31 -39.85 38.32
CA LEU A 354 41.61 -39.23 38.02
C LEU A 354 41.45 -37.85 37.38
N GLU A 355 42.21 -36.87 37.86
CA GLU A 355 42.28 -35.53 37.24
C GLU A 355 43.30 -35.52 36.10
N LEU A 356 42.89 -34.97 34.95
CA LEU A 356 43.77 -34.67 33.84
C LEU A 356 44.50 -33.34 34.07
N ARG A 357 45.83 -33.39 33.97
CA ARG A 357 46.73 -32.24 34.10
C ARG A 357 47.63 -32.15 32.86
N ILE A 358 47.78 -30.96 32.30
CA ILE A 358 48.58 -30.69 31.10
C ILE A 358 49.73 -29.77 31.47
N ALA A 359 50.94 -30.06 30.98
CA ALA A 359 52.18 -29.31 31.27
C ALA A 359 52.63 -29.30 32.74
N ASN A 360 52.23 -30.30 33.54
CA ASN A 360 52.48 -30.35 34.98
C ASN A 360 53.76 -31.11 35.39
N PHE A 361 53.98 -31.21 36.70
CA PHE A 361 54.96 -32.10 37.33
C PHE A 361 54.43 -32.70 38.65
N VAL A 362 54.94 -33.88 39.06
CA VAL A 362 54.55 -34.59 40.30
C VAL A 362 55.75 -34.85 41.20
N GLY A 363 55.73 -34.32 42.43
CA GLY A 363 56.77 -34.42 43.47
C GLY A 363 57.28 -33.05 43.96
N ALA A 364 58.08 -33.05 45.03
CA ALA A 364 58.78 -31.83 45.45
C ALA A 364 59.85 -31.42 44.42
N VAL A 365 59.95 -30.12 44.12
CA VAL A 365 61.07 -29.56 43.34
C VAL A 365 62.36 -29.83 44.12
N ASP A 366 63.22 -30.68 43.59
CA ASP A 366 64.46 -31.11 44.23
C ASP A 366 65.64 -30.91 43.27
N ASP A 367 66.56 -30.01 43.65
CA ASP A 367 67.78 -29.71 42.91
C ASP A 367 68.68 -30.96 42.71
N SER A 368 68.48 -32.03 43.49
CA SER A 368 69.25 -33.27 43.37
C SER A 368 68.72 -34.26 42.33
N ASN A 369 67.47 -34.10 41.87
CA ASN A 369 66.82 -34.99 40.90
C ASN A 369 66.42 -34.31 39.58
N ASN A 370 66.67 -33.00 39.43
CA ASN A 370 66.50 -32.24 38.17
C ASN A 370 65.10 -32.43 37.56
N ARG A 371 64.07 -32.20 38.38
CA ARG A 371 62.66 -32.37 38.02
C ARG A 371 61.91 -31.04 38.03
N ARG A 372 61.31 -30.66 36.90
CA ARG A 372 60.65 -29.35 36.69
C ARG A 372 59.42 -29.47 35.78
N PRO A 373 58.48 -28.49 35.80
CA PRO A 373 57.34 -28.48 34.87
C PRO A 373 57.77 -28.32 33.41
N PHE A 374 56.86 -28.62 32.50
CA PHE A 374 57.08 -28.46 31.06
C PHE A 374 57.33 -26.99 30.71
N ASP A 375 58.35 -26.76 29.88
CA ASP A 375 58.77 -25.44 29.41
C ASP A 375 58.80 -25.48 27.89
N GLY A 376 57.76 -24.95 27.27
CA GLY A 376 57.50 -25.14 25.85
C GLY A 376 56.09 -24.74 25.44
N ARG A 377 55.73 -25.05 24.19
CA ARG A 377 54.41 -24.78 23.62
C ARG A 377 53.68 -26.08 23.36
N ILE A 378 52.36 -26.05 23.52
CA ILE A 378 51.46 -27.17 23.21
C ILE A 378 50.34 -26.62 22.34
N ASP A 379 50.00 -27.38 21.31
CA ASP A 379 48.98 -27.07 20.31
C ASP A 379 48.20 -28.34 19.93
N GLU A 380 46.95 -28.20 19.51
CA GLU A 380 46.09 -29.27 18.98
C GLU A 380 46.07 -30.54 19.86
N LEU A 381 45.82 -30.36 21.15
CA LEU A 381 45.80 -31.46 22.11
C LEU A 381 44.49 -32.24 22.01
N ARG A 382 44.59 -33.57 21.87
CA ARG A 382 43.40 -34.45 21.82
C ARG A 382 43.60 -35.68 22.67
N PHE A 383 42.49 -36.17 23.20
CA PHE A 383 42.42 -37.37 24.01
C PHE A 383 41.18 -38.18 23.65
N SER A 384 41.38 -39.47 23.37
CA SER A 384 40.29 -40.39 23.06
C SER A 384 40.42 -41.73 23.77
N GLN A 385 39.31 -42.36 24.15
CA GLN A 385 39.30 -43.76 24.61
C GLN A 385 39.64 -44.75 23.48
N ALA A 386 39.34 -44.38 22.24
CA ALA A 386 39.68 -45.19 21.07
C ALA A 386 41.19 -45.36 20.92
N LEU A 387 41.63 -46.57 20.56
CA LEU A 387 42.99 -46.85 20.13
C LEU A 387 43.12 -46.43 18.65
N ARG A 388 43.65 -45.23 18.38
CA ARG A 388 43.76 -44.71 17.01
C ARG A 388 44.79 -45.53 16.22
N SER A 389 44.52 -45.82 14.96
CA SER A 389 45.43 -46.61 14.12
C SER A 389 46.67 -45.81 13.70
N ASP A 390 47.67 -46.49 13.13
CA ASP A 390 48.87 -45.84 12.59
C ASP A 390 48.49 -44.85 11.49
N ALA A 391 47.57 -45.25 10.61
CA ALA A 391 47.12 -44.41 9.51
C ALA A 391 46.32 -43.19 9.98
N TRP A 392 45.52 -43.32 11.05
CA TRP A 392 44.81 -42.19 11.65
C TRP A 392 45.77 -41.12 12.17
N LEU A 393 46.76 -41.53 12.97
CA LEU A 393 47.74 -40.60 13.56
C LEU A 393 48.66 -40.01 12.49
N LEU A 394 49.02 -40.80 11.48
CA LEU A 394 49.81 -40.32 10.35
C LEU A 394 49.01 -39.32 9.48
N ALA A 395 47.72 -39.55 9.27
CA ALA A 395 46.83 -38.62 8.58
C ALA A 395 46.68 -37.31 9.37
N ASN A 396 46.57 -37.37 10.70
CA ASN A 396 46.60 -36.19 11.56
C ASN A 396 47.90 -35.42 11.39
N TYR A 397 49.07 -36.06 11.55
CA TYR A 397 50.36 -35.40 11.31
C TYR A 397 50.45 -34.72 9.94
N ARG A 398 50.03 -35.41 8.87
CA ARG A 398 50.11 -34.91 7.49
C ARG A 398 49.19 -33.74 7.19
N THR A 399 47.96 -33.78 7.69
CA THR A 399 46.96 -32.72 7.48
C THR A 399 47.17 -31.55 8.42
N GLN A 400 47.76 -31.77 9.58
CA GLN A 400 48.03 -30.72 10.54
C GLN A 400 49.36 -30.00 10.34
N ASN A 401 50.24 -30.56 9.51
CA ASN A 401 51.52 -29.95 9.20
C ASN A 401 51.40 -29.03 7.98
N PRO A 402 51.60 -27.70 8.12
CA PRO A 402 51.52 -26.77 7.00
C PRO A 402 52.49 -27.10 5.86
N ALA A 403 53.62 -27.77 6.15
CA ALA A 403 54.60 -28.16 5.14
C ALA A 403 54.11 -29.30 4.24
N THR A 404 53.10 -30.06 4.65
CA THR A 404 52.58 -31.21 3.90
C THR A 404 51.10 -31.09 3.52
N TYR A 405 50.34 -30.17 4.14
CA TYR A 405 48.90 -30.04 3.93
C TYR A 405 48.48 -30.03 2.46
N SER A 406 49.04 -29.11 1.67
CA SER A 406 48.67 -28.93 0.25
C SER A 406 49.11 -30.08 -0.67
N THR A 407 49.89 -31.02 -0.17
CA THR A 407 50.23 -32.27 -0.88
C THR A 407 49.12 -33.30 -0.74
N TYR A 408 48.39 -33.28 0.38
CA TYR A 408 47.39 -34.28 0.72
C TYR A 408 45.96 -33.77 0.62
N ILE A 409 45.73 -32.45 0.72
CA ILE A 409 44.43 -31.83 0.50
C ILE A 409 44.53 -30.84 -0.66
N THR A 410 43.61 -30.94 -1.61
CA THR A 410 43.54 -30.07 -2.79
C THR A 410 42.14 -29.49 -2.98
N LEU A 411 42.08 -28.25 -3.48
CA LEU A 411 40.83 -27.59 -3.85
C LEU A 411 40.62 -27.66 -5.37
N GLY A 412 39.42 -28.01 -5.80
CA GLY A 412 39.02 -28.00 -7.22
C GLY A 412 38.58 -26.61 -7.70
N ASP A 413 38.26 -26.51 -8.99
CA ASP A 413 37.65 -25.29 -9.56
C ASP A 413 36.25 -25.03 -8.99
N VAL A 414 35.86 -23.76 -8.94
CA VAL A 414 34.51 -23.35 -8.50
C VAL A 414 33.47 -23.72 -9.56
N GLU A 415 32.38 -24.34 -9.13
CA GLU A 415 31.26 -24.76 -9.97
C GLU A 415 30.03 -23.87 -9.69
N VAL A 416 29.31 -23.48 -10.76
CA VAL A 416 28.01 -22.77 -10.73
C VAL A 416 26.90 -23.62 -11.37
N PRO A 417 25.62 -23.46 -11.00
CA PRO A 417 24.53 -24.22 -11.60
C PRO A 417 24.51 -24.09 -13.13
N PRO A 418 24.17 -25.15 -13.89
CA PRO A 418 24.24 -25.15 -15.35
C PRO A 418 23.40 -24.08 -16.04
N ASP A 419 22.27 -23.71 -15.42
CA ASP A 419 21.32 -22.73 -15.91
C ASP A 419 21.55 -21.34 -15.28
N THR A 420 22.75 -21.06 -14.77
CA THR A 420 23.11 -19.77 -14.15
C THR A 420 24.29 -19.12 -14.88
N ARG A 421 24.19 -17.81 -15.09
CA ARG A 421 25.21 -16.95 -15.68
C ARG A 421 25.52 -15.83 -14.71
N VAL A 422 26.75 -15.83 -14.19
CA VAL A 422 27.23 -14.77 -13.29
C VAL A 422 28.11 -13.81 -14.08
N TRP A 423 27.81 -12.51 -13.99
CA TRP A 423 28.63 -11.48 -14.62
C TRP A 423 29.92 -11.26 -13.84
N THR A 424 31.06 -11.28 -14.54
CA THR A 424 32.40 -11.09 -13.95
C THR A 424 33.05 -9.76 -14.38
N GLY A 425 32.65 -9.21 -15.53
CA GLY A 425 33.15 -7.95 -16.09
C GLY A 425 34.63 -7.93 -16.51
N GLN A 426 35.29 -9.10 -16.56
CA GLN A 426 36.76 -9.19 -16.68
C GLN A 426 37.34 -8.65 -17.99
N LEU A 427 36.58 -8.71 -19.11
CA LEU A 427 37.07 -8.31 -20.43
C LEU A 427 36.55 -6.93 -20.85
N SER A 428 35.26 -6.66 -20.68
CA SER A 428 34.59 -5.43 -21.13
C SER A 428 33.24 -5.21 -20.42
N GLU A 429 32.58 -4.09 -20.69
CA GLU A 429 31.21 -3.80 -20.24
C GLU A 429 30.15 -4.47 -21.13
N ASP A 430 30.49 -4.88 -22.36
CA ASP A 430 29.52 -5.40 -23.34
C ASP A 430 28.91 -6.75 -22.92
N TRP A 431 27.58 -6.77 -22.72
CA TRP A 431 26.76 -7.94 -22.39
C TRP A 431 27.05 -9.14 -23.30
N PHE A 432 27.29 -8.91 -24.59
CA PHE A 432 27.46 -9.97 -25.57
C PHE A 432 28.86 -10.58 -25.59
N THR A 433 29.82 -10.01 -24.86
CA THR A 433 31.16 -10.57 -24.73
C THR A 433 31.13 -11.80 -23.81
N GLY A 434 31.06 -13.00 -24.41
CA GLY A 434 30.90 -14.26 -23.67
C GLY A 434 31.94 -14.54 -22.57
N GLY A 435 33.15 -13.99 -22.69
CA GLY A 435 34.20 -14.12 -21.65
C GLY A 435 33.97 -13.25 -20.41
N ASN A 436 32.96 -12.39 -20.40
CA ASN A 436 32.51 -11.67 -19.20
C ASN A 436 31.61 -12.52 -18.30
N TRP A 437 31.17 -13.71 -18.74
CA TRP A 437 30.24 -14.57 -18.02
C TRP A 437 30.92 -15.82 -17.46
N LEU A 438 30.47 -16.25 -16.29
CA LEU A 438 30.79 -17.54 -15.68
C LEU A 438 29.51 -18.39 -15.61
N PRO A 439 29.46 -19.58 -16.25
CA PRO A 439 30.44 -20.10 -17.21
C PRO A 439 30.43 -19.29 -18.52
N THR A 440 31.54 -19.33 -19.27
CA THR A 440 31.72 -18.55 -20.50
C THR A 440 30.56 -18.73 -21.49
N GLY A 441 29.99 -17.61 -21.95
CA GLY A 441 28.87 -17.55 -22.89
C GLY A 441 27.82 -16.53 -22.44
N ALA A 442 27.31 -15.73 -23.37
CA ALA A 442 26.22 -14.78 -23.07
C ALA A 442 24.94 -15.53 -22.66
N PRO A 443 24.11 -14.96 -21.77
CA PRO A 443 22.90 -15.61 -21.27
C PRO A 443 21.85 -15.87 -22.35
N GLY A 444 21.14 -16.98 -22.21
CA GLY A 444 19.94 -17.32 -22.98
C GLY A 444 18.63 -17.16 -22.19
N SER A 445 17.50 -17.44 -22.85
CA SER A 445 16.16 -17.35 -22.23
C SER A 445 15.88 -18.40 -21.14
N GLY A 446 16.77 -19.38 -20.95
CA GLY A 446 16.68 -20.33 -19.83
C GLY A 446 17.55 -19.94 -18.64
N ASP A 447 18.48 -18.99 -18.82
CA ASP A 447 19.53 -18.74 -17.85
C ASP A 447 19.07 -17.79 -16.74
N THR A 448 19.46 -18.09 -15.51
CA THR A 448 19.39 -17.16 -14.37
C THR A 448 20.61 -16.26 -14.44
N VAL A 449 20.38 -14.98 -14.66
CA VAL A 449 21.43 -13.96 -14.75
C VAL A 449 21.62 -13.31 -13.39
N ILE A 450 22.86 -13.28 -12.92
CA ILE A 450 23.28 -12.62 -11.68
C ILE A 450 24.30 -11.53 -12.06
N ILE A 451 23.98 -10.26 -11.73
CA ILE A 451 24.92 -9.14 -11.84
C ILE A 451 25.36 -8.76 -10.42
N PRO A 452 26.62 -9.05 -10.06
CA PRO A 452 27.11 -8.73 -8.73
C PRO A 452 27.67 -7.32 -8.63
N ALA A 453 27.55 -6.71 -7.44
CA ALA A 453 27.99 -5.33 -7.19
C ALA A 453 29.51 -5.16 -7.27
N ASN A 454 30.24 -6.22 -6.93
CA ASN A 454 31.71 -6.26 -6.93
C ASN A 454 32.32 -6.60 -8.31
N ALA A 455 31.51 -6.72 -9.37
CA ALA A 455 32.04 -6.95 -10.71
C ALA A 455 33.00 -5.82 -11.13
N THR A 456 34.13 -6.19 -11.76
CA THR A 456 35.18 -5.23 -12.14
C THR A 456 34.71 -4.15 -13.11
N ARG A 457 33.72 -4.47 -13.94
CA ARG A 457 33.02 -3.56 -14.86
C ARG A 457 31.57 -3.98 -14.89
N GLN A 458 30.62 -3.07 -14.76
CA GLN A 458 29.19 -3.37 -14.78
C GLN A 458 28.69 -3.55 -16.24
N PRO A 459 27.68 -4.39 -16.50
CA PRO A 459 27.24 -4.70 -17.86
C PRO A 459 26.49 -3.55 -18.55
N GLU A 460 26.73 -3.44 -19.87
CA GLU A 460 26.05 -2.55 -20.80
C GLU A 460 25.46 -3.36 -21.97
N ILE A 461 24.23 -3.04 -22.34
CA ILE A 461 23.57 -3.56 -23.55
C ILE A 461 23.46 -2.40 -24.56
N GLY A 462 24.18 -2.52 -25.67
CA GLY A 462 24.20 -1.52 -26.75
C GLY A 462 23.33 -1.84 -27.96
N SER A 463 22.73 -3.04 -28.02
CA SER A 463 21.93 -3.50 -29.17
C SER A 463 20.85 -4.49 -28.75
N ALA A 464 19.85 -4.71 -29.60
CA ALA A 464 18.81 -5.69 -29.36
C ALA A 464 19.33 -7.14 -29.33
N GLY A 465 18.60 -8.01 -28.61
CA GLY A 465 18.84 -9.45 -28.58
C GLY A 465 19.43 -10.00 -27.27
N ALA A 466 19.53 -9.19 -26.21
CA ALA A 466 19.89 -9.70 -24.89
C ALA A 466 18.73 -10.54 -24.33
N LEU A 467 19.03 -11.72 -23.79
CA LEU A 467 18.06 -12.66 -23.26
C LEU A 467 18.39 -13.00 -21.81
N ALA A 468 17.37 -13.22 -20.98
CA ALA A 468 17.50 -13.80 -19.66
C ALA A 468 16.27 -14.66 -19.33
N GLY A 469 16.47 -15.78 -18.65
CA GLY A 469 15.38 -16.56 -18.05
C GLY A 469 14.90 -15.92 -16.76
N ARG A 470 15.82 -15.60 -15.84
CA ARG A 470 15.57 -14.81 -14.63
C ARG A 470 16.64 -13.75 -14.51
N MET A 471 16.31 -12.57 -14.00
CA MET A 471 17.23 -11.45 -13.82
C MET A 471 17.38 -11.14 -12.34
N HIS A 472 18.61 -11.07 -11.86
CA HIS A 472 18.95 -10.67 -10.50
C HIS A 472 20.10 -9.64 -10.52
N ILE A 473 19.84 -8.44 -10.02
CA ILE A 473 20.79 -7.34 -9.88
C ILE A 473 21.00 -7.09 -8.39
N GLU A 474 22.20 -7.35 -7.90
CA GLU A 474 22.54 -7.21 -6.48
C GLU A 474 22.56 -5.73 -6.03
N ASP A 475 22.50 -5.52 -4.71
CA ASP A 475 22.54 -4.18 -4.12
C ASP A 475 23.85 -3.45 -4.48
N GLY A 476 23.73 -2.31 -5.16
CA GLY A 476 24.86 -1.51 -5.65
C GLY A 476 25.44 -1.94 -7.00
N ALA A 477 24.88 -2.96 -7.66
CA ALA A 477 25.21 -3.31 -9.05
C ALA A 477 24.49 -2.40 -10.06
N GLU A 478 24.96 -2.37 -11.32
CA GLU A 478 24.37 -1.54 -12.38
C GLU A 478 24.18 -2.33 -13.68
N LEU A 479 23.03 -2.15 -14.34
CA LEU A 479 22.81 -2.59 -15.73
C LEU A 479 22.46 -1.37 -16.57
N THR A 480 23.26 -1.09 -17.60
CA THR A 480 23.03 0.03 -18.52
C THR A 480 22.39 -0.45 -19.81
N LEU A 481 21.27 0.17 -20.20
CA LEU A 481 20.64 -0.01 -21.51
C LEU A 481 20.81 1.28 -22.34
N LEU A 482 21.57 1.21 -23.42
CA LEU A 482 21.76 2.33 -24.33
C LEU A 482 20.54 2.55 -25.25
N SER A 483 20.53 3.67 -25.98
CA SER A 483 19.49 3.97 -26.97
C SER A 483 19.35 2.84 -28.00
N GLY A 484 18.13 2.33 -28.17
CA GLY A 484 17.81 1.20 -29.06
C GLY A 484 18.21 -0.19 -28.55
N ALA A 485 18.72 -0.30 -27.32
CA ALA A 485 18.97 -1.58 -26.66
C ALA A 485 17.66 -2.31 -26.33
N GLU A 486 17.69 -3.64 -26.39
CA GLU A 486 16.54 -4.48 -26.03
C GLU A 486 17.00 -5.69 -25.21
N ILE A 487 16.31 -5.93 -24.08
CA ILE A 487 16.44 -7.15 -23.29
C ILE A 487 15.07 -7.82 -23.12
N THR A 488 15.02 -9.13 -23.36
CA THR A 488 13.84 -9.96 -23.08
C THR A 488 14.09 -10.84 -21.87
N VAL A 489 13.21 -10.75 -20.87
CA VAL A 489 13.25 -11.57 -19.66
C VAL A 489 11.99 -12.43 -19.60
N SER A 490 12.17 -13.75 -19.67
CA SER A 490 11.06 -14.72 -19.71
C SER A 490 10.63 -15.24 -18.33
N GLY A 491 11.13 -14.63 -17.26
CA GLY A 491 10.88 -15.01 -15.88
C GLY A 491 11.09 -13.85 -14.93
N ASN A 492 11.38 -14.13 -13.67
CA ASN A 492 11.40 -13.08 -12.66
C ASN A 492 12.54 -12.09 -12.88
N TRP A 493 12.26 -10.81 -12.65
CA TRP A 493 13.27 -9.76 -12.55
C TRP A 493 13.32 -9.26 -11.12
N THR A 494 14.50 -9.22 -10.52
CA THR A 494 14.74 -8.73 -9.17
C THR A 494 15.91 -7.76 -9.15
N ASN A 495 15.69 -6.54 -8.65
CA ASN A 495 16.75 -5.66 -8.19
C ASN A 495 16.78 -5.69 -6.66
N GLU A 496 17.95 -5.66 -6.05
CA GLU A 496 18.14 -5.47 -4.62
C GLU A 496 18.62 -4.05 -4.30
N GLY A 497 18.18 -3.47 -3.18
CA GLY A 497 18.63 -2.18 -2.66
C GLY A 497 18.79 -1.05 -3.70
N ALA A 498 20.01 -0.54 -3.83
CA ALA A 498 20.45 0.49 -4.76
C ALA A 498 20.86 -0.04 -6.14
N GLY A 499 20.57 -1.30 -6.49
CA GLY A 499 20.83 -1.86 -7.81
C GLY A 499 20.16 -1.02 -8.91
N VAL A 500 20.96 -0.39 -9.78
CA VAL A 500 20.50 0.60 -10.77
C VAL A 500 20.25 -0.05 -12.13
N LEU A 501 19.04 0.15 -12.66
CA LEU A 501 18.79 0.04 -14.10
C LEU A 501 18.93 1.45 -14.70
N ALA A 502 19.99 1.69 -15.46
CA ALA A 502 20.21 2.93 -16.20
C ALA A 502 19.68 2.74 -17.63
N ALA A 503 18.38 3.01 -17.83
CA ALA A 503 17.74 2.85 -19.13
C ALA A 503 17.61 4.18 -19.88
N ASP A 504 18.14 4.23 -21.10
CA ASP A 504 17.83 5.30 -22.05
C ASP A 504 16.32 5.28 -22.40
N PRO A 505 15.66 6.43 -22.62
CA PRO A 505 14.24 6.47 -23.00
C PRO A 505 13.87 5.64 -24.24
N ASP A 506 14.80 5.41 -25.16
CA ASP A 506 14.58 4.62 -26.37
C ASP A 506 14.93 3.12 -26.19
N SER A 507 15.45 2.72 -25.03
CA SER A 507 15.69 1.31 -24.70
C SER A 507 14.37 0.57 -24.43
N THR A 508 14.37 -0.76 -24.59
CA THR A 508 13.18 -1.59 -24.40
C THR A 508 13.46 -2.77 -23.49
N VAL A 509 12.64 -2.90 -22.44
CA VAL A 509 12.57 -4.10 -21.61
C VAL A 509 11.30 -4.86 -21.95
N ILE A 510 11.45 -6.13 -22.35
CA ILE A 510 10.34 -7.03 -22.67
C ILE A 510 10.24 -8.08 -21.58
N ILE A 511 9.08 -8.17 -20.94
CA ILE A 511 8.74 -9.21 -19.98
C ILE A 511 7.79 -10.20 -20.65
N ASP A 512 8.28 -11.44 -20.84
CA ASP A 512 7.55 -12.55 -21.47
C ASP A 512 7.34 -13.75 -20.51
N GLY A 513 7.55 -13.52 -19.20
CA GLY A 513 7.17 -14.42 -18.11
C GLY A 513 7.55 -13.90 -16.73
N GLY A 514 6.99 -14.48 -15.66
CA GLY A 514 7.41 -14.23 -14.27
C GLY A 514 6.77 -13.06 -13.51
N SER A 515 7.25 -12.86 -12.28
CA SER A 515 6.94 -11.75 -11.35
C SER A 515 8.09 -10.75 -11.34
N PHE A 516 7.80 -9.49 -11.06
CA PHE A 516 8.73 -8.38 -11.23
C PHE A 516 8.94 -7.61 -9.92
N ILE A 517 10.17 -7.59 -9.42
CA ILE A 517 10.62 -6.87 -8.23
C ILE A 517 11.54 -5.73 -8.66
N THR A 518 11.00 -4.51 -8.81
CA THR A 518 11.79 -3.29 -8.68
C THR A 518 11.86 -2.90 -7.23
N SER A 519 13.06 -2.68 -6.71
CA SER A 519 13.31 -2.24 -5.33
C SER A 519 13.72 -0.78 -5.20
N ALA A 520 13.81 -0.04 -6.30
CA ALA A 520 14.08 1.40 -6.28
C ALA A 520 13.61 2.06 -7.57
N ALA A 521 13.36 3.36 -7.52
CA ALA A 521 12.75 4.22 -8.54
C ALA A 521 13.54 4.36 -9.88
N ASN A 522 14.04 3.27 -10.44
CA ASN A 522 14.74 3.25 -11.71
C ASN A 522 13.73 3.30 -12.86
N PRO A 523 13.77 4.32 -13.71
CA PRO A 523 12.85 4.43 -14.83
C PRO A 523 13.16 3.40 -15.91
N PHE A 524 12.13 2.73 -16.43
CA PHE A 524 12.21 2.07 -17.73
C PHE A 524 12.14 3.13 -18.84
N GLY A 525 12.85 2.92 -19.95
CA GLY A 525 12.61 3.63 -21.20
C GLY A 525 11.24 3.22 -21.75
N ASN A 526 11.23 2.13 -22.52
CA ASN A 526 10.04 1.38 -22.89
C ASN A 526 9.92 0.10 -22.04
N LEU A 527 8.70 -0.22 -21.60
CA LEU A 527 8.39 -1.48 -20.94
C LEU A 527 7.25 -2.18 -21.70
N THR A 528 7.52 -3.40 -22.15
CA THR A 528 6.54 -4.25 -22.82
C THR A 528 6.26 -5.48 -21.99
N VAL A 529 5.01 -5.68 -21.59
CA VAL A 529 4.52 -6.92 -21.00
C VAL A 529 3.76 -7.69 -22.08
N THR A 530 4.25 -8.88 -22.41
CA THR A 530 3.71 -9.71 -23.48
C THR A 530 3.63 -11.17 -23.04
N GLY A 531 3.16 -12.05 -23.92
CA GLY A 531 2.89 -13.44 -23.58
C GLY A 531 1.62 -13.59 -22.74
N GLY A 532 1.09 -14.81 -22.59
CA GLY A 532 -0.14 -15.07 -21.82
C GLY A 532 0.06 -15.01 -20.29
N ILE A 533 0.89 -14.10 -19.81
CA ILE A 533 1.45 -14.09 -18.46
C ILE A 533 0.71 -13.10 -17.56
N THR A 534 0.96 -13.18 -16.25
CA THR A 534 0.61 -12.13 -15.31
C THR A 534 1.89 -11.57 -14.69
N ALA A 535 2.37 -10.44 -15.22
CA ALA A 535 3.48 -9.71 -14.61
C ALA A 535 2.97 -8.99 -13.35
N ARG A 536 3.77 -8.98 -12.28
CA ARG A 536 3.43 -8.37 -11.00
C ARG A 536 4.53 -7.43 -10.56
N ALA A 537 4.25 -6.14 -10.39
CA ALA A 537 5.14 -5.21 -9.70
C ALA A 537 4.86 -5.24 -8.19
N VAL A 538 5.91 -5.35 -7.38
CA VAL A 538 5.82 -5.32 -5.91
C VAL A 538 6.17 -3.97 -5.29
N ASP A 539 6.66 -3.00 -6.07
CA ASP A 539 6.88 -1.59 -5.69
C ASP A 539 6.35 -0.63 -6.79
N ASN A 540 6.60 0.67 -6.66
CA ASN A 540 6.24 1.72 -7.63
C ASN A 540 6.96 1.51 -8.97
N LEU A 541 6.20 1.63 -10.06
CA LEU A 541 6.73 1.53 -11.41
C LEU A 541 6.84 2.93 -12.06
N ARG A 542 7.95 3.20 -12.73
CA ARG A 542 8.13 4.38 -13.58
C ARG A 542 8.55 3.98 -15.00
N VAL A 543 7.80 4.44 -15.99
CA VAL A 543 8.09 4.25 -17.43
C VAL A 543 8.16 5.63 -18.09
N THR A 544 9.28 5.93 -18.75
CA THR A 544 9.56 7.27 -19.27
C THR A 544 9.14 7.49 -20.72
N ASN A 545 8.95 6.41 -21.48
CA ASN A 545 8.52 6.45 -22.86
C ASN A 545 7.26 5.57 -23.05
N ALA A 546 7.32 4.40 -23.69
CA ALA A 546 6.14 3.58 -23.93
C ALA A 546 5.90 2.50 -22.87
N PHE A 547 4.66 2.39 -22.37
CA PHE A 547 4.21 1.24 -21.59
C PHE A 547 3.20 0.41 -22.38
N MET A 548 3.60 -0.80 -22.78
CA MET A 548 2.80 -1.67 -23.64
C MET A 548 2.40 -2.94 -22.90
N VAL A 549 1.11 -3.28 -22.91
CA VAL A 549 0.60 -4.57 -22.41
C VAL A 549 -0.16 -5.26 -23.54
N GLN A 550 0.46 -6.27 -24.14
CA GLN A 550 0.06 -6.83 -25.43
C GLN A 550 -0.37 -8.30 -25.32
N GLY A 551 -1.08 -8.79 -26.35
CA GLY A 551 -1.52 -10.19 -26.40
C GLY A 551 -2.50 -10.54 -25.28
N ALA A 552 -2.33 -11.69 -24.64
CA ALA A 552 -3.14 -12.10 -23.48
C ALA A 552 -2.48 -11.72 -22.13
N ALA A 553 -1.49 -10.83 -22.15
CA ALA A 553 -0.75 -10.44 -20.97
C ALA A 553 -1.63 -9.67 -19.98
N THR A 554 -1.35 -9.86 -18.70
CA THR A 554 -1.91 -9.07 -17.62
C THR A 554 -0.79 -8.44 -16.80
N TYR A 555 -0.90 -7.16 -16.49
CA TYR A 555 0.02 -6.48 -15.57
C TYR A 555 -0.69 -6.17 -14.24
N ARG A 556 -0.06 -6.51 -13.10
CA ARG A 556 -0.61 -6.39 -11.75
C ARG A 556 0.32 -5.63 -10.79
N ASP A 557 -0.22 -4.81 -9.89
CA ASP A 557 0.51 -4.29 -8.73
C ASP A 557 -0.35 -4.43 -7.47
N ASN A 558 0.29 -4.38 -6.31
CA ASN A 558 -0.39 -4.53 -5.01
C ASN A 558 -0.45 -3.17 -4.28
N LEU A 559 -1.26 -2.21 -4.78
CA LEU A 559 -1.48 -0.84 -4.22
C LEU A 559 -0.36 0.18 -4.46
N ASN A 560 0.50 -0.04 -5.44
CA ASN A 560 1.61 0.87 -5.73
C ASN A 560 1.19 2.02 -6.67
N THR A 561 2.11 2.92 -6.99
CA THR A 561 1.91 3.97 -8.00
C THR A 561 2.62 3.56 -9.29
N THR A 562 1.91 3.62 -10.40
CA THR A 562 2.51 3.52 -11.73
C THR A 562 2.49 4.88 -12.41
N THR A 563 3.67 5.36 -12.79
CA THR A 563 3.85 6.64 -13.51
C THR A 563 4.34 6.35 -14.93
N VAL A 564 3.61 6.85 -15.93
CA VAL A 564 3.98 6.70 -17.34
C VAL A 564 4.06 8.07 -18.00
N SER A 565 5.18 8.36 -18.67
CA SER A 565 5.42 9.65 -19.33
C SER A 565 5.26 9.67 -20.86
N GLY A 566 5.06 8.52 -21.51
CA GLY A 566 4.75 8.46 -22.94
C GLY A 566 3.49 7.65 -23.23
N ASP A 567 3.49 6.92 -24.34
CA ASP A 567 2.30 6.21 -24.82
C ASP A 567 1.96 4.97 -23.98
N VAL A 568 0.66 4.74 -23.77
CA VAL A 568 0.13 3.57 -23.07
C VAL A 568 -0.74 2.77 -24.03
N ASP A 569 -0.23 1.66 -24.54
CA ASP A 569 -0.97 0.76 -25.43
C ASP A 569 -1.34 -0.55 -24.73
N LEU A 570 -2.64 -0.80 -24.59
CA LEU A 570 -3.19 -2.02 -23.99
C LEU A 570 -3.96 -2.83 -25.04
N SER A 571 -3.52 -2.83 -26.30
CA SER A 571 -4.26 -3.26 -27.50
C SER A 571 -4.80 -4.70 -27.50
N ALA A 572 -4.47 -5.52 -26.51
CA ALA A 572 -5.12 -6.81 -26.23
C ALA A 572 -4.94 -7.30 -24.77
N GLY A 573 -3.96 -6.75 -24.04
CA GLY A 573 -3.68 -7.10 -22.66
C GLY A 573 -4.54 -6.35 -21.65
N SER A 574 -4.46 -6.76 -20.38
CA SER A 574 -5.19 -6.12 -19.28
C SER A 574 -4.21 -5.54 -18.26
N ILE A 575 -4.49 -4.34 -17.78
CA ILE A 575 -3.86 -3.81 -16.58
C ILE A 575 -4.84 -3.99 -15.42
N ILE A 576 -4.39 -4.71 -14.40
CA ILE A 576 -5.08 -4.86 -13.11
C ILE A 576 -4.20 -4.13 -12.07
N HIS A 577 -4.38 -2.83 -11.94
CA HIS A 577 -3.59 -1.86 -11.13
C HIS A 577 -4.56 -0.83 -10.53
N SER A 578 -4.29 0.09 -9.59
CA SER A 578 -3.43 0.30 -8.41
C SER A 578 -4.22 1.31 -7.54
N ALA A 579 -3.68 1.82 -6.42
CA ALA A 579 -4.25 3.00 -5.76
C ALA A 579 -4.25 4.26 -6.66
N LEU A 580 -3.29 4.41 -7.59
CA LEU A 580 -3.12 5.59 -8.46
C LEU A 580 -2.32 5.29 -9.75
N LEU A 581 -2.90 5.55 -10.93
CA LEU A 581 -2.18 5.67 -12.21
C LEU A 581 -1.91 7.14 -12.52
N ILE A 582 -0.64 7.50 -12.76
CA ILE A 582 -0.22 8.86 -13.14
C ILE A 582 0.22 8.85 -14.60
N LEU A 583 -0.39 9.69 -15.42
CA LEU A 583 0.00 9.93 -16.80
C LEU A 583 0.63 11.32 -16.91
N ASP A 584 1.94 11.35 -17.17
CA ASP A 584 2.82 12.53 -17.10
C ASP A 584 3.56 12.75 -18.42
N GLY A 585 2.81 13.11 -19.46
CA GLY A 585 3.35 13.41 -20.80
C GLY A 585 2.26 13.37 -21.86
N VAL A 586 2.62 13.25 -23.15
CA VAL A 586 1.63 13.02 -24.21
C VAL A 586 1.38 11.52 -24.30
N THR A 587 0.26 11.08 -23.74
CA THR A 587 -0.12 9.67 -23.70
C THR A 587 -1.34 9.44 -24.58
N THR A 588 -1.24 8.55 -25.57
CA THR A 588 -2.42 8.01 -26.24
C THR A 588 -2.87 6.73 -25.54
N LEU A 589 -4.14 6.64 -25.15
CA LEU A 589 -4.74 5.42 -24.59
C LEU A 589 -5.65 4.75 -25.62
N THR A 590 -5.22 3.63 -26.17
CA THR A 590 -5.83 2.97 -27.34
C THR A 590 -6.94 1.97 -27.01
N THR A 591 -7.07 1.48 -25.77
CA THR A 591 -8.09 0.48 -25.37
C THR A 591 -8.62 0.68 -23.94
N SER A 592 -9.72 0.00 -23.62
CA SER A 592 -10.41 0.10 -22.33
C SER A 592 -9.74 -0.72 -21.23
N PHE A 593 -9.55 -0.14 -20.05
CA PHE A 593 -9.18 -0.87 -18.83
C PHE A 593 -10.28 -1.86 -18.43
N ASP A 594 -9.92 -3.10 -18.08
CA ASP A 594 -10.88 -4.09 -17.57
C ASP A 594 -10.79 -4.29 -16.04
N ASP A 595 -11.97 -4.48 -15.49
CA ASP A 595 -12.45 -4.90 -14.16
C ASP A 595 -11.95 -4.33 -12.82
N GLN A 596 -10.84 -3.59 -12.63
CA GLN A 596 -10.46 -3.16 -11.24
C GLN A 596 -9.71 -1.81 -11.12
N LEU A 597 -10.20 -0.71 -11.69
CA LEU A 597 -9.56 0.61 -11.56
C LEU A 597 -9.85 1.33 -10.22
N LEU A 598 -8.83 1.88 -9.56
CA LEU A 598 -8.99 2.60 -8.28
C LEU A 598 -8.75 4.12 -8.28
N ASN A 599 -7.92 4.76 -9.14
CA ASN A 599 -7.87 6.22 -9.42
C ASN A 599 -7.01 6.56 -10.66
N ILE A 600 -7.36 7.58 -11.45
CA ILE A 600 -6.57 8.10 -12.58
C ILE A 600 -6.19 9.57 -12.32
N THR A 601 -4.92 9.92 -12.44
CA THR A 601 -4.44 11.32 -12.41
C THR A 601 -3.73 11.69 -13.71
N VAL A 602 -4.18 12.76 -14.35
CA VAL A 602 -3.62 13.32 -15.57
C VAL A 602 -2.85 14.59 -15.23
N THR A 603 -1.52 14.55 -15.37
CA THR A 603 -0.62 15.67 -15.11
C THR A 603 -0.07 16.29 -16.39
N GLY A 604 0.08 15.48 -17.45
CA GLY A 604 0.38 15.90 -18.83
C GLY A 604 -0.86 15.88 -19.73
N GLN A 605 -0.71 15.49 -21.00
CA GLN A 605 -1.80 15.32 -21.95
C GLN A 605 -2.22 13.85 -22.09
N LEU A 606 -3.44 13.52 -21.68
CA LEU A 606 -4.08 12.24 -22.00
C LEU A 606 -4.99 12.38 -23.23
N SER A 607 -4.67 11.66 -24.30
CA SER A 607 -5.50 11.56 -25.50
C SER A 607 -6.16 10.19 -25.60
N LEU A 608 -7.49 10.14 -25.69
CA LEU A 608 -8.23 8.89 -25.77
C LEU A 608 -8.35 8.38 -27.21
N GLY A 609 -7.71 7.24 -27.49
CA GLY A 609 -7.89 6.46 -28.71
C GLY A 609 -9.14 5.57 -28.71
N SER A 610 -9.75 5.32 -27.54
CA SER A 610 -10.96 4.51 -27.37
C SER A 610 -11.85 5.02 -26.23
N ASN A 611 -13.00 4.38 -26.00
CA ASN A 611 -13.83 4.65 -24.83
C ASN A 611 -13.16 4.09 -23.57
N ILE A 612 -13.24 4.82 -22.46
CA ILE A 612 -12.65 4.39 -21.19
C ILE A 612 -13.74 4.13 -20.15
N ARG A 613 -13.44 3.23 -19.22
CA ARG A 613 -14.22 3.01 -18.00
C ARG A 613 -13.37 3.45 -16.81
N VAL A 614 -13.99 4.08 -15.82
CA VAL A 614 -13.36 4.62 -14.62
C VAL A 614 -14.13 4.11 -13.41
N ARG A 615 -13.47 3.30 -12.57
CA ARG A 615 -14.05 2.75 -11.32
C ARG A 615 -13.58 3.47 -10.06
N GLY A 616 -12.53 4.28 -10.18
CA GLY A 616 -11.95 5.15 -9.16
C GLY A 616 -12.24 6.64 -9.35
N ASN A 617 -11.45 7.50 -8.70
CA ASN A 617 -11.46 8.94 -8.99
C ASN A 617 -10.81 9.22 -10.36
N LEU A 618 -11.19 10.34 -10.98
CA LEU A 618 -10.50 10.92 -12.12
C LEU A 618 -10.09 12.34 -11.74
N THR A 619 -8.80 12.63 -11.78
CA THR A 619 -8.26 13.96 -11.51
C THR A 619 -7.45 14.43 -12.71
N VAL A 620 -7.86 15.52 -13.33
CA VAL A 620 -7.02 16.30 -14.24
C VAL A 620 -6.43 17.43 -13.43
N GLU A 621 -5.10 17.45 -13.28
CA GLU A 621 -4.40 18.50 -12.57
C GLU A 621 -4.40 19.83 -13.36
N PRO A 622 -4.07 20.98 -12.76
CA PRO A 622 -4.06 22.28 -13.44
C PRO A 622 -3.27 22.34 -14.76
N ALA A 623 -2.17 21.58 -14.85
CA ALA A 623 -1.33 21.46 -16.05
C ALA A 623 -1.78 20.33 -17.01
N GLY A 624 -2.71 19.48 -16.56
CA GLY A 624 -3.19 18.33 -17.30
C GLY A 624 -4.17 18.72 -18.42
N VAL A 625 -4.12 17.99 -19.52
CA VAL A 625 -5.02 18.13 -20.67
C VAL A 625 -5.67 16.78 -20.96
N LEU A 626 -7.00 16.75 -21.05
CA LEU A 626 -7.76 15.53 -21.36
C LEU A 626 -8.45 15.69 -22.72
N VAL A 627 -8.00 14.94 -23.72
CA VAL A 627 -8.53 14.96 -25.08
C VAL A 627 -9.38 13.72 -25.35
N VAL A 628 -10.69 13.90 -25.47
CA VAL A 628 -11.70 12.82 -25.52
C VAL A 628 -12.40 12.71 -26.88
N ALA A 629 -11.75 13.15 -27.97
CA ALA A 629 -12.35 13.36 -29.30
C ALA A 629 -13.31 12.23 -29.77
N GLY A 630 -14.62 12.43 -29.60
CA GLY A 630 -15.64 11.46 -30.01
C GLY A 630 -15.80 10.23 -29.10
N ARG A 631 -15.18 10.23 -27.91
CA ARG A 631 -15.12 9.07 -27.00
C ARG A 631 -16.00 9.24 -25.78
N THR A 632 -16.44 8.11 -25.22
CA THR A 632 -17.22 8.05 -23.98
C THR A 632 -16.33 7.75 -22.79
N VAL A 633 -16.51 8.51 -21.71
CA VAL A 633 -15.97 8.21 -20.38
C VAL A 633 -17.08 7.63 -19.51
N THR A 634 -16.92 6.38 -19.08
CA THR A 634 -17.92 5.67 -18.28
C THR A 634 -17.47 5.54 -16.83
N PHE A 635 -18.20 6.14 -15.90
CA PHE A 635 -17.98 6.03 -14.45
C PHE A 635 -18.82 4.88 -13.87
N GLU A 636 -18.17 3.85 -13.33
CA GLU A 636 -18.83 2.60 -12.90
C GLU A 636 -18.31 2.04 -11.57
N GLY A 637 -18.74 0.84 -11.15
CA GLY A 637 -18.25 0.18 -9.93
C GLY A 637 -18.94 0.64 -8.63
N GLY A 638 -18.50 0.09 -7.49
CA GLY A 638 -19.20 0.21 -6.19
C GLY A 638 -18.64 1.25 -5.20
N LEU A 639 -17.45 1.80 -5.44
CA LEU A 639 -16.81 2.79 -4.55
C LEU A 639 -17.23 4.22 -4.89
N ALA A 640 -17.09 5.17 -3.96
CA ALA A 640 -17.32 6.58 -4.23
C ALA A 640 -16.26 7.13 -5.21
N GLN A 641 -16.65 8.08 -6.06
CA GLN A 641 -15.77 8.70 -7.04
C GLN A 641 -15.87 10.22 -6.99
N ASN A 642 -14.71 10.86 -7.00
CA ASN A 642 -14.52 12.29 -7.13
C ASN A 642 -13.91 12.57 -8.50
N ILE A 643 -14.57 13.43 -9.27
CA ILE A 643 -14.18 13.78 -10.63
C ILE A 643 -13.75 15.24 -10.62
N THR A 644 -12.49 15.49 -10.95
CA THR A 644 -11.92 16.83 -11.18
C THR A 644 -11.50 16.88 -12.64
N SER A 645 -12.22 17.68 -13.42
CA SER A 645 -12.04 17.80 -14.87
C SER A 645 -11.08 18.91 -15.27
N ASN A 646 -10.80 19.86 -14.38
CA ASN A 646 -10.06 21.10 -14.61
C ASN A 646 -10.54 21.84 -15.87
N ALA A 647 -11.86 22.01 -15.98
CA ALA A 647 -12.54 22.66 -17.11
C ALA A 647 -12.31 22.00 -18.48
N GLN A 648 -11.83 20.76 -18.52
CA GLN A 648 -11.74 19.99 -19.77
C GLN A 648 -13.14 19.55 -20.24
N GLU A 649 -13.32 19.50 -21.55
CA GLU A 649 -14.56 19.07 -22.18
C GLU A 649 -14.60 17.53 -22.26
N PHE A 650 -15.67 16.92 -21.79
CA PHE A 650 -16.03 15.54 -22.10
C PHE A 650 -16.88 15.49 -23.37
N HIS A 651 -16.67 14.52 -24.26
CA HIS A 651 -17.57 14.34 -25.40
C HIS A 651 -18.88 13.68 -24.95
N ALA A 652 -18.78 12.48 -24.36
CA ALA A 652 -19.92 11.79 -23.75
C ALA A 652 -19.54 11.19 -22.40
N VAL A 653 -20.50 11.19 -21.46
CA VAL A 653 -20.32 10.68 -20.10
C VAL A 653 -21.41 9.64 -19.80
N THR A 654 -21.02 8.47 -19.28
CA THR A 654 -21.97 7.45 -18.80
C THR A 654 -21.74 7.19 -17.32
N LEU A 655 -22.80 7.20 -16.51
CA LEU A 655 -22.75 6.84 -15.09
C LEU A 655 -23.47 5.49 -14.92
N THR A 656 -22.78 4.48 -14.43
CA THR A 656 -23.31 3.12 -14.26
C THR A 656 -22.74 2.43 -13.03
N LYS A 657 -23.08 2.94 -11.85
CA LYS A 657 -22.57 2.42 -10.58
C LYS A 657 -23.51 1.41 -9.92
N SER A 658 -22.92 0.50 -9.16
CA SER A 658 -23.67 -0.46 -8.35
C SER A 658 -23.96 0.04 -6.93
N ALA A 659 -23.21 1.02 -6.43
CA ALA A 659 -23.36 1.63 -5.10
C ALA A 659 -22.58 2.96 -4.98
N SER A 660 -22.60 3.58 -3.77
CA SER A 660 -21.85 4.80 -3.40
C SER A 660 -22.24 6.06 -4.21
N GLY A 661 -21.35 7.00 -4.50
CA GLY A 661 -21.71 8.23 -5.21
C GLY A 661 -20.65 8.70 -6.21
N ILE A 662 -21.08 9.56 -7.15
CA ILE A 662 -20.20 10.32 -8.06
C ILE A 662 -20.35 11.79 -7.72
N THR A 663 -19.22 12.44 -7.46
CA THR A 663 -19.16 13.87 -7.20
C THR A 663 -18.28 14.53 -8.27
N PHE A 664 -18.88 15.38 -9.09
CA PHE A 664 -18.13 16.31 -9.94
C PHE A 664 -17.72 17.49 -9.06
N LEU A 665 -16.44 17.56 -8.71
CA LEU A 665 -15.89 18.56 -7.79
C LEU A 665 -15.78 19.94 -8.44
N ASP A 666 -15.53 19.98 -9.74
CA ASP A 666 -15.44 21.18 -10.56
C ASP A 666 -16.44 21.17 -11.72
N GLY A 667 -16.37 22.20 -12.57
CA GLY A 667 -17.32 22.42 -13.66
C GLY A 667 -17.27 21.33 -14.73
N LEU A 668 -18.37 20.58 -14.90
CA LEU A 668 -18.48 19.54 -15.92
C LEU A 668 -19.00 20.13 -17.24
N THR A 669 -18.23 19.98 -18.32
CA THR A 669 -18.71 20.24 -19.70
C THR A 669 -18.84 18.93 -20.46
N VAL A 670 -20.02 18.62 -21.00
CA VAL A 670 -20.29 17.45 -21.85
C VAL A 670 -20.88 17.93 -23.17
N SER A 671 -20.21 17.67 -24.30
CA SER A 671 -20.62 18.24 -25.60
C SER A 671 -21.59 17.42 -26.43
N SER A 672 -21.78 16.13 -26.11
CA SER A 672 -22.75 15.27 -26.79
C SER A 672 -23.88 14.79 -25.89
N GLN A 673 -23.58 13.94 -24.90
CA GLN A 673 -24.61 13.23 -24.15
C GLN A 673 -24.11 12.80 -22.76
N MET A 674 -24.97 12.94 -21.75
CA MET A 674 -24.82 12.29 -20.45
C MET A 674 -25.87 11.19 -20.27
N THR A 675 -25.43 9.97 -19.96
CA THR A 675 -26.31 8.81 -19.70
C THR A 675 -26.17 8.40 -18.25
N VAL A 676 -27.27 8.25 -17.51
CA VAL A 676 -27.26 7.83 -16.10
C VAL A 676 -28.10 6.56 -15.94
N SER A 677 -27.45 5.44 -15.68
CA SER A 677 -28.08 4.12 -15.51
C SER A 677 -28.71 3.95 -14.12
N GLY A 678 -29.64 3.01 -14.00
CA GLY A 678 -30.29 2.70 -12.72
C GLY A 678 -29.35 2.08 -11.67
N GLY A 679 -29.48 2.51 -10.41
CA GLY A 679 -28.72 1.95 -9.28
C GLY A 679 -28.77 2.83 -8.01
N PRO A 680 -28.45 2.28 -6.82
CA PRO A 680 -28.62 2.96 -5.52
C PRO A 680 -27.48 3.94 -5.21
N TYR A 681 -27.03 4.70 -6.20
CA TYR A 681 -25.89 5.59 -6.06
C TYR A 681 -26.28 7.07 -6.14
N ASN A 682 -25.48 7.90 -5.47
CA ASN A 682 -25.64 9.35 -5.44
C ASN A 682 -24.97 10.00 -6.66
N VAL A 683 -25.53 11.10 -7.15
CA VAL A 683 -24.89 11.96 -8.16
C VAL A 683 -24.88 13.39 -7.63
N THR A 684 -23.72 14.04 -7.66
CA THR A 684 -23.53 15.38 -7.10
C THR A 684 -22.72 16.26 -8.05
N PHE A 685 -23.23 17.46 -8.33
CA PHE A 685 -22.57 18.49 -9.12
C PHE A 685 -22.18 19.67 -8.23
N ASN A 686 -20.89 19.77 -7.90
CA ASN A 686 -20.32 20.87 -7.11
C ASN A 686 -19.59 21.90 -8.00
N GLY A 687 -19.45 21.65 -9.30
CA GLY A 687 -18.87 22.62 -10.21
C GLY A 687 -19.65 23.92 -10.30
N ALA A 688 -18.95 25.05 -10.30
CA ALA A 688 -19.56 26.38 -10.41
C ALA A 688 -20.33 26.57 -11.72
N VAL A 689 -19.85 25.99 -12.83
CA VAL A 689 -20.50 26.01 -14.13
C VAL A 689 -20.48 24.61 -14.72
N ASN A 690 -21.66 24.03 -14.94
CA ASN A 690 -21.85 22.75 -15.62
C ASN A 690 -22.67 22.97 -16.89
N SER A 691 -22.26 22.35 -17.99
CA SER A 691 -22.93 22.41 -19.29
C SER A 691 -22.99 21.02 -19.90
N ILE A 692 -24.17 20.42 -19.90
CA ILE A 692 -24.40 19.06 -20.36
C ILE A 692 -25.30 19.10 -21.61
N ALA A 693 -24.76 18.65 -22.73
CA ALA A 693 -25.51 18.45 -23.97
C ALA A 693 -26.31 17.14 -23.96
N GLY A 694 -27.30 17.07 -24.84
CA GLY A 694 -28.22 15.94 -24.95
C GLY A 694 -29.24 15.88 -23.82
N ASP A 695 -30.25 15.02 -24.00
CA ASP A 695 -31.34 14.85 -23.04
C ASP A 695 -30.85 13.98 -21.88
N THR A 696 -30.87 14.48 -20.65
CA THR A 696 -30.35 13.70 -19.51
C THR A 696 -31.47 13.12 -18.66
N THR A 697 -31.57 11.79 -18.59
CA THR A 697 -32.47 11.09 -17.67
C THR A 697 -31.68 10.47 -16.52
N PHE A 698 -31.93 10.94 -15.29
CA PHE A 698 -31.36 10.38 -14.06
C PHE A 698 -32.17 9.18 -13.59
N LEU A 699 -31.65 7.97 -13.83
CA LEU A 699 -32.24 6.71 -13.36
C LEU A 699 -31.66 6.22 -12.03
N ASN A 700 -30.65 6.92 -11.47
CA ASN A 700 -30.08 6.56 -10.18
C ASN A 700 -31.14 6.72 -9.07
N THR A 701 -31.21 5.78 -8.14
CA THR A 701 -32.18 5.76 -7.04
C THR A 701 -31.61 6.34 -5.74
N GLY A 702 -30.32 6.68 -5.70
CA GLY A 702 -29.72 7.48 -4.62
C GLY A 702 -30.14 8.95 -4.68
N SER A 703 -29.39 9.82 -4.01
CA SER A 703 -29.61 11.27 -4.04
C SER A 703 -29.08 11.91 -5.32
N LEU A 704 -29.73 12.99 -5.76
CA LEU A 704 -29.24 13.90 -6.80
C LEU A 704 -29.04 15.28 -6.20
N VAL A 705 -27.83 15.83 -6.28
CA VAL A 705 -27.51 17.19 -5.82
C VAL A 705 -27.03 18.01 -7.01
N LEU A 706 -27.72 19.11 -7.28
CA LEU A 706 -27.45 20.04 -8.37
C LEU A 706 -27.05 21.40 -7.78
N GLY A 707 -25.74 21.61 -7.62
CA GLY A 707 -25.17 22.82 -7.02
C GLY A 707 -24.99 22.73 -5.50
N ASN A 708 -24.00 23.44 -4.99
CA ASN A 708 -23.72 23.57 -3.56
C ASN A 708 -23.46 25.04 -3.13
N ASP A 709 -23.63 26.01 -4.05
CA ASP A 709 -23.58 27.46 -3.80
C ASP A 709 -24.66 28.19 -4.62
N ASP A 710 -25.15 29.34 -4.15
CA ASP A 710 -26.22 30.11 -4.80
C ASP A 710 -25.78 30.69 -6.17
N GLY A 711 -24.48 30.86 -6.39
CA GLY A 711 -23.90 31.33 -7.66
C GLY A 711 -23.69 30.22 -8.70
N HIS A 712 -23.96 28.96 -8.37
CA HIS A 712 -23.70 27.84 -9.29
C HIS A 712 -24.70 27.81 -10.44
N LEU A 713 -24.20 27.38 -11.60
CA LEU A 713 -24.98 27.27 -12.83
C LEU A 713 -24.85 25.87 -13.42
N THR A 714 -25.97 25.16 -13.56
CA THR A 714 -26.04 23.88 -14.25
C THR A 714 -26.99 23.97 -15.44
N THR A 715 -26.50 23.63 -16.63
CA THR A 715 -27.27 23.68 -17.87
C THR A 715 -27.42 22.27 -18.46
N PHE A 716 -28.65 21.80 -18.62
CA PHE A 716 -28.97 20.61 -19.42
C PHE A 716 -29.59 21.05 -20.75
N ILE A 717 -28.77 21.12 -21.81
CA ILE A 717 -29.16 21.75 -23.08
C ILE A 717 -30.35 21.01 -23.71
N GLY A 718 -30.32 19.66 -23.76
CA GLY A 718 -31.40 18.84 -24.31
C GLY A 718 -32.58 18.61 -23.35
N GLY A 719 -32.51 19.11 -22.13
CA GLY A 719 -33.52 18.88 -21.11
C GLY A 719 -33.09 17.85 -20.07
N VAL A 720 -33.87 17.76 -18.99
CA VAL A 720 -33.56 16.92 -17.84
C VAL A 720 -34.80 16.24 -17.28
N THR A 721 -34.70 14.94 -17.05
CA THR A 721 -35.69 14.16 -16.32
C THR A 721 -35.03 13.51 -15.11
N ALA A 722 -35.53 13.78 -13.93
CA ALA A 722 -35.08 13.14 -12.70
C ALA A 722 -36.31 12.82 -11.84
N VAL A 723 -36.91 11.63 -12.00
CA VAL A 723 -38.07 11.19 -11.19
C VAL A 723 -37.75 9.95 -10.34
N GLU A 724 -36.65 9.25 -10.64
CA GLU A 724 -36.17 8.08 -9.90
C GLU A 724 -35.32 8.37 -8.65
N PRO A 725 -34.46 9.42 -8.60
CA PRO A 725 -33.68 9.71 -7.38
C PRO A 725 -34.53 9.77 -6.11
N ALA A 726 -34.06 9.18 -5.01
CA ALA A 726 -34.78 9.20 -3.74
C ALA A 726 -34.90 10.62 -3.16
N SER A 727 -33.95 11.50 -3.46
CA SER A 727 -34.00 12.93 -3.12
C SER A 727 -33.34 13.76 -4.21
N ARG A 728 -33.81 15.01 -4.37
CA ARG A 728 -33.22 16.02 -5.27
C ARG A 728 -32.98 17.27 -4.48
N THR A 729 -31.74 17.72 -4.42
CA THR A 729 -31.39 19.02 -3.86
C THR A 729 -30.95 19.94 -4.98
N VAL A 730 -31.54 21.13 -5.07
CA VAL A 730 -31.13 22.17 -6.02
C VAL A 730 -30.64 23.39 -5.26
N ARG A 731 -29.56 23.99 -5.74
CA ARG A 731 -29.03 25.27 -5.28
C ARG A 731 -28.41 26.01 -6.46
N GLY A 732 -28.69 27.30 -6.58
CA GLY A 732 -28.27 28.13 -7.73
C GLY A 732 -29.20 27.98 -8.94
N THR A 733 -28.66 28.23 -10.14
CA THR A 733 -29.45 28.20 -11.38
C THR A 733 -29.37 26.84 -12.07
N LEU A 734 -30.51 26.17 -12.23
CA LEU A 734 -30.69 25.03 -13.12
C LEU A 734 -31.49 25.46 -14.35
N ARG A 735 -30.94 25.22 -15.55
CA ARG A 735 -31.58 25.66 -16.78
C ARG A 735 -31.50 24.66 -17.93
N THR A 736 -32.46 24.75 -18.86
CA THR A 736 -32.44 24.05 -20.15
C THR A 736 -32.57 25.05 -21.29
N ALA A 737 -32.24 24.64 -22.52
CA ALA A 737 -32.21 25.52 -23.69
C ALA A 737 -33.45 25.36 -24.59
N GLY A 738 -34.64 25.66 -24.07
CA GLY A 738 -35.91 25.43 -24.78
C GLY A 738 -36.34 23.96 -24.80
N ALA A 739 -35.88 23.17 -23.81
CA ALA A 739 -36.21 21.76 -23.66
C ALA A 739 -36.85 21.46 -22.29
N PRO A 740 -37.68 20.41 -22.16
CA PRO A 740 -38.41 20.17 -20.91
C PRO A 740 -37.52 19.90 -19.70
N MET A 741 -38.01 20.30 -18.52
CA MET A 741 -37.44 19.97 -17.21
C MET A 741 -38.50 19.25 -16.38
N THR A 742 -38.25 17.97 -16.04
CA THR A 742 -39.13 17.19 -15.17
C THR A 742 -38.37 16.68 -13.95
N LEU A 743 -38.71 17.20 -12.77
CA LEU A 743 -38.14 16.79 -11.51
C LEU A 743 -39.23 16.19 -10.61
N GLY A 744 -38.88 15.17 -9.82
CA GLY A 744 -39.73 14.70 -8.72
C GLY A 744 -39.80 15.71 -7.57
N ASN A 745 -39.90 15.22 -6.33
CA ASN A 745 -39.82 16.09 -5.15
C ASN A 745 -38.45 16.80 -5.08
N VAL A 746 -38.46 18.11 -4.86
CA VAL A 746 -37.28 18.98 -4.82
C VAL A 746 -37.13 19.61 -3.43
N ALA A 747 -35.91 19.53 -2.89
CA ALA A 747 -35.45 20.29 -1.75
C ALA A 747 -34.55 21.45 -2.22
N LEU A 748 -34.78 22.65 -1.70
CA LEU A 748 -33.94 23.82 -1.91
C LEU A 748 -32.78 23.78 -0.91
N GLY A 749 -31.56 23.57 -1.42
CA GLY A 749 -30.33 23.67 -0.64
C GLY A 749 -29.87 25.12 -0.42
N GLY A 750 -30.46 26.07 -1.15
CA GLY A 750 -30.22 27.51 -1.10
C GLY A 750 -31.07 28.21 -2.18
N ASN A 751 -30.81 29.48 -2.43
CA ASN A 751 -31.58 30.25 -3.41
C ASN A 751 -31.46 29.60 -4.79
N SER A 752 -32.59 29.42 -5.47
CA SER A 752 -32.63 28.61 -6.68
C SER A 752 -33.41 29.30 -7.81
N THR A 753 -32.98 29.06 -9.03
CA THR A 753 -33.72 29.41 -10.25
C THR A 753 -33.84 28.18 -11.14
N LEU A 754 -35.06 27.77 -11.45
CA LEU A 754 -35.37 26.69 -12.38
C LEU A 754 -35.99 27.29 -13.63
N ARG A 755 -35.34 27.13 -14.79
CA ARG A 755 -35.86 27.74 -16.02
C ARG A 755 -35.62 26.93 -17.28
N THR A 756 -36.59 26.94 -18.19
CA THR A 756 -36.50 26.25 -19.48
C THR A 756 -36.38 27.19 -20.67
N ASP A 757 -36.44 28.50 -20.41
CA ASP A 757 -36.46 29.58 -21.40
C ASP A 757 -35.06 30.12 -21.79
N HIS A 758 -34.00 29.47 -21.34
CA HIS A 758 -32.65 29.95 -21.64
C HIS A 758 -32.37 29.85 -23.15
N THR A 759 -31.86 30.93 -23.76
CA THR A 759 -31.58 31.06 -25.21
C THR A 759 -32.78 30.85 -26.15
N ALA A 760 -33.93 30.42 -25.62
CA ALA A 760 -35.16 30.16 -26.35
C ALA A 760 -36.35 30.75 -25.55
N PRO A 761 -36.79 31.98 -25.85
CA PRO A 761 -37.83 32.69 -25.07
C PRO A 761 -39.21 31.99 -25.03
N ALA A 762 -39.46 31.05 -25.94
CA ALA A 762 -40.63 30.19 -25.88
C ALA A 762 -40.57 29.23 -24.68
N GLY A 763 -39.38 28.83 -24.25
CA GLY A 763 -39.18 27.83 -23.22
C GLY A 763 -39.82 26.47 -23.56
N ALA A 764 -39.99 25.66 -22.53
CA ALA A 764 -40.60 24.34 -22.58
C ALA A 764 -41.18 23.99 -21.20
N ASP A 765 -41.89 22.88 -21.09
CA ASP A 765 -42.58 22.52 -19.85
C ASP A 765 -41.61 22.33 -18.67
N LEU A 766 -42.00 22.88 -17.51
CA LEU A 766 -41.33 22.74 -16.22
C LEU A 766 -42.26 22.01 -15.25
N THR A 767 -41.97 20.75 -14.98
CA THR A 767 -42.78 19.89 -14.11
C THR A 767 -42.00 19.54 -12.85
N LEU A 768 -42.56 19.83 -11.68
CA LEU A 768 -41.96 19.57 -10.37
C LEU A 768 -42.93 18.75 -9.49
N GLY A 769 -42.37 17.89 -8.62
CA GLY A 769 -43.11 17.29 -7.51
C GLY A 769 -43.33 18.30 -6.37
N THR A 770 -43.33 17.83 -5.12
CA THR A 770 -43.38 18.75 -3.97
C THR A 770 -42.10 19.58 -3.86
N LEU A 771 -42.24 20.83 -3.42
CA LEU A 771 -41.13 21.78 -3.29
C LEU A 771 -40.99 22.23 -1.83
N ASN A 772 -39.81 22.06 -1.23
CA ASN A 772 -39.51 22.46 0.15
C ASN A 772 -38.10 23.03 0.26
N GLY A 773 -37.79 23.75 1.34
CA GLY A 773 -36.47 24.25 1.72
C GLY A 773 -36.51 25.75 2.01
N SER A 774 -35.81 26.20 3.04
CA SER A 774 -35.86 27.59 3.54
C SER A 774 -34.99 28.53 2.69
N ALA A 775 -35.39 28.72 1.43
CA ALA A 775 -34.74 29.60 0.48
C ALA A 775 -35.75 30.14 -0.54
N THR A 776 -35.33 31.10 -1.37
CA THR A 776 -36.16 31.62 -2.46
C THR A 776 -36.09 30.71 -3.69
N ILE A 777 -37.18 30.70 -4.46
CA ILE A 777 -37.27 29.98 -5.73
C ILE A 777 -37.84 30.89 -6.82
N ALA A 778 -37.16 30.92 -7.97
CA ALA A 778 -37.70 31.50 -9.21
C ALA A 778 -37.93 30.39 -10.23
N LEU A 779 -39.12 30.35 -10.83
CA LEU A 779 -39.55 29.38 -11.84
C LEU A 779 -39.88 30.11 -13.14
N ALA A 780 -39.29 29.69 -14.26
CA ALA A 780 -39.57 30.30 -15.57
C ALA A 780 -39.68 29.28 -16.71
N ALA A 781 -40.82 29.27 -17.40
CA ALA A 781 -41.06 28.37 -18.55
C ALA A 781 -41.21 29.09 -19.89
N GLY A 782 -40.94 30.41 -19.92
CA GLY A 782 -41.05 31.23 -21.12
C GLY A 782 -42.50 31.40 -21.58
N THR A 783 -42.68 31.81 -22.84
CA THR A 783 -44.01 32.15 -23.40
C THR A 783 -44.82 30.95 -23.90
N GLY A 784 -44.20 29.78 -23.99
CA GLY A 784 -44.74 28.57 -24.61
C GLY A 784 -44.78 27.33 -23.71
N GLY A 785 -44.00 27.28 -22.63
CA GLY A 785 -43.95 26.14 -21.70
C GLY A 785 -44.90 26.28 -20.51
N ASP A 786 -45.54 25.17 -20.13
CA ASP A 786 -46.39 25.10 -18.95
C ASP A 786 -45.53 24.94 -17.67
N ILE A 787 -46.01 25.44 -16.53
CA ILE A 787 -45.43 25.16 -15.21
C ILE A 787 -46.40 24.30 -14.42
N ALA A 788 -46.01 23.05 -14.13
CA ALA A 788 -46.80 22.10 -13.34
C ALA A 788 -46.10 21.80 -12.01
N LEU A 789 -46.80 21.99 -10.90
CA LEU A 789 -46.24 21.90 -9.54
C LEU A 789 -46.98 20.90 -8.66
N GLY A 790 -46.24 20.16 -7.83
CA GLY A 790 -46.78 19.57 -6.61
C GLY A 790 -46.86 20.60 -5.48
N ALA A 791 -47.33 20.18 -4.31
CA ALA A 791 -47.48 21.08 -3.15
C ALA A 791 -46.16 21.81 -2.81
N VAL A 792 -46.24 23.11 -2.58
CA VAL A 792 -45.12 23.99 -2.22
C VAL A 792 -45.20 24.31 -0.73
N GLY A 793 -44.12 24.05 0.00
CA GLY A 793 -44.02 24.31 1.44
C GLY A 793 -45.00 23.47 2.26
N GLY A 794 -44.57 22.28 2.65
CA GLY A 794 -45.34 21.42 3.58
C GLY A 794 -44.55 21.03 4.83
N THR A 795 -43.23 20.84 4.68
CA THR A 795 -42.32 20.51 5.79
C THR A 795 -41.40 21.68 6.12
N THR A 796 -40.81 22.28 5.09
CA THR A 796 -39.92 23.44 5.21
C THR A 796 -40.34 24.46 4.13
N PRO A 797 -41.16 25.47 4.48
CA PRO A 797 -41.64 26.46 3.52
C PRO A 797 -40.52 27.28 2.86
N PRO A 798 -40.58 27.55 1.55
CA PRO A 798 -39.73 28.54 0.87
C PRO A 798 -39.89 29.95 1.44
N THR A 799 -38.83 30.76 1.34
CA THR A 799 -38.81 32.15 1.84
C THR A 799 -39.21 33.19 0.79
N GLY A 800 -39.79 32.75 -0.32
CA GLY A 800 -40.24 33.58 -1.43
C GLY A 800 -40.34 32.77 -2.71
N MET A 801 -41.31 33.10 -3.56
CA MET A 801 -41.56 32.40 -4.80
C MET A 801 -41.90 33.38 -5.93
N THR A 802 -41.18 33.28 -7.04
CA THR A 802 -41.48 34.00 -8.28
C THR A 802 -41.78 32.99 -9.37
N VAL A 803 -42.86 33.20 -10.12
CA VAL A 803 -43.28 32.33 -11.23
C VAL A 803 -43.51 33.14 -12.48
N THR A 804 -42.87 32.77 -13.59
CA THR A 804 -43.01 33.44 -14.89
C THR A 804 -43.33 32.43 -15.99
N THR A 805 -44.50 32.57 -16.61
CA THR A 805 -44.92 31.75 -17.77
C THR A 805 -45.90 32.52 -18.65
N GLY A 806 -45.87 32.31 -19.97
CA GLY A 806 -46.90 32.83 -20.86
C GLY A 806 -48.14 31.92 -20.97
N ARG A 807 -48.20 30.87 -20.16
CA ARG A 807 -49.25 29.83 -20.16
C ARG A 807 -50.12 29.93 -18.91
N PRO A 808 -51.31 29.29 -18.90
CA PRO A 808 -52.09 29.15 -17.68
C PRO A 808 -51.26 28.52 -16.55
N LEU A 809 -51.43 29.04 -15.34
CA LEU A 809 -50.78 28.57 -14.12
C LEU A 809 -51.85 28.15 -13.13
N GLU A 810 -51.85 26.89 -12.73
CA GLU A 810 -52.66 26.38 -11.63
C GLU A 810 -51.76 26.19 -10.39
N LEU A 811 -51.97 27.02 -9.37
CA LEU A 811 -51.23 26.89 -8.12
C LEU A 811 -51.79 25.72 -7.28
N PRO A 812 -50.94 24.78 -6.84
CA PRO A 812 -51.34 23.76 -5.87
C PRO A 812 -51.45 24.38 -4.47
N ALA A 813 -51.45 23.57 -3.41
CA ALA A 813 -51.27 24.11 -2.07
C ALA A 813 -49.88 24.80 -1.98
N VAL A 814 -49.85 26.06 -1.58
CA VAL A 814 -48.63 26.86 -1.42
C VAL A 814 -48.59 27.42 -0.01
N THR A 815 -47.56 27.06 0.76
CA THR A 815 -47.24 27.72 2.03
C THR A 815 -45.84 28.33 1.93
N LEU A 816 -45.72 29.63 2.21
CA LEU A 816 -44.43 30.31 2.31
C LEU A 816 -44.06 30.62 3.76
N ALA A 817 -42.79 30.89 4.02
CA ALA A 817 -42.32 31.29 5.33
C ALA A 817 -42.84 32.70 5.71
N ALA A 818 -42.64 33.10 6.96
CA ALA A 818 -43.05 34.42 7.43
C ALA A 818 -42.39 35.54 6.59
N ALA A 819 -43.14 36.61 6.31
CA ALA A 819 -42.72 37.77 5.50
C ALA A 819 -42.24 37.43 4.07
N SER A 820 -42.66 36.29 3.52
CA SER A 820 -42.26 35.84 2.18
C SER A 820 -43.29 36.22 1.13
N ASP A 821 -42.81 36.75 0.00
CA ASP A 821 -43.64 37.24 -1.09
C ASP A 821 -43.90 36.16 -2.15
N LEU A 822 -45.06 36.27 -2.80
CA LEU A 822 -45.41 35.54 -4.03
C LEU A 822 -45.55 36.54 -5.19
N GLU A 823 -44.80 36.32 -6.26
CA GLU A 823 -44.92 37.08 -7.50
C GLU A 823 -45.25 36.15 -8.66
N THR A 824 -46.30 36.47 -9.43
CA THR A 824 -46.67 35.74 -10.64
C THR A 824 -46.73 36.67 -11.84
N ASP A 825 -46.12 36.23 -12.95
CA ASP A 825 -46.31 36.78 -14.29
C ASP A 825 -46.73 35.62 -15.20
N SER A 826 -48.03 35.41 -15.33
CA SER A 826 -48.63 34.21 -15.91
C SER A 826 -49.63 34.50 -17.03
N GLY A 827 -50.09 33.45 -17.71
CA GLY A 827 -51.41 33.46 -18.35
C GLY A 827 -52.53 33.47 -17.29
N GLU A 828 -53.64 32.81 -17.61
CA GLU A 828 -54.74 32.59 -16.65
C GLU A 828 -54.20 31.97 -15.34
N LEU A 829 -54.57 32.55 -14.19
CA LEU A 829 -54.11 32.11 -12.88
C LEU A 829 -55.26 31.47 -12.12
N THR A 830 -55.13 30.19 -11.79
CA THR A 830 -56.10 29.44 -10.99
C THR A 830 -55.40 28.76 -9.82
N GLN A 831 -56.17 28.09 -8.98
CA GLN A 831 -55.63 27.30 -7.87
C GLN A 831 -56.43 26.01 -7.66
N SER A 832 -55.74 24.98 -7.19
CA SER A 832 -56.33 23.71 -6.74
C SER A 832 -56.19 23.49 -5.23
N GLY A 833 -55.26 24.19 -4.58
CA GLY A 833 -55.02 24.13 -3.14
C GLY A 833 -55.24 25.47 -2.44
N ALA A 834 -55.01 25.49 -1.13
CA ALA A 834 -55.01 26.73 -0.35
C ALA A 834 -53.65 27.43 -0.44
N LEU A 835 -53.66 28.76 -0.49
CA LEU A 835 -52.48 29.61 -0.47
C LEU A 835 -52.32 30.23 0.92
N SER A 836 -51.20 29.99 1.60
CA SER A 836 -50.83 30.65 2.86
C SER A 836 -49.56 31.47 2.63
N ILE A 837 -49.76 32.77 2.42
CA ILE A 837 -48.72 33.72 2.01
C ILE A 837 -48.64 34.83 3.05
N PRO A 838 -47.72 34.75 4.02
CA PRO A 838 -47.62 35.76 5.08
C PRO A 838 -47.14 37.14 4.60
N GLY A 839 -46.40 37.20 3.48
CA GLY A 839 -45.92 38.44 2.86
C GLY A 839 -46.90 38.99 1.83
N THR A 840 -46.38 39.80 0.89
CA THR A 840 -47.17 40.39 -0.19
C THR A 840 -47.39 39.42 -1.34
N THR A 841 -48.50 39.60 -2.06
CA THR A 841 -48.80 38.85 -3.27
C THR A 841 -48.92 39.82 -4.43
N THR A 842 -48.10 39.65 -5.47
CA THR A 842 -48.14 40.46 -6.69
C THR A 842 -48.54 39.59 -7.88
N ILE A 843 -49.58 39.98 -8.60
CA ILE A 843 -50.16 39.20 -9.69
C ILE A 843 -50.12 40.01 -10.98
N SER A 844 -49.54 39.43 -12.03
CA SER A 844 -49.61 39.89 -13.41
C SER A 844 -50.14 38.76 -14.29
N ALA A 845 -51.38 38.90 -14.76
CA ALA A 845 -52.02 37.95 -15.67
C ALA A 845 -52.35 38.59 -17.04
N GLY A 846 -51.92 39.83 -17.29
CA GLY A 846 -52.16 40.54 -18.53
C GLY A 846 -53.66 40.67 -18.86
N ALA A 847 -54.08 40.06 -19.97
CA ALA A 847 -55.47 40.06 -20.44
C ALA A 847 -56.28 38.81 -20.00
N PHE A 848 -55.70 37.99 -19.11
CA PHE A 848 -56.29 36.75 -18.62
C PHE A 848 -56.90 36.92 -17.23
N ASP A 849 -57.66 35.91 -16.80
CA ASP A 849 -58.39 35.92 -15.54
C ASP A 849 -57.54 35.39 -14.39
N VAL A 850 -57.92 35.79 -13.19
CA VAL A 850 -57.35 35.34 -11.92
C VAL A 850 -58.46 34.80 -11.05
N THR A 851 -58.41 33.52 -10.69
CA THR A 851 -59.37 32.86 -9.79
C THR A 851 -58.65 32.21 -8.62
N LEU A 852 -58.63 32.91 -7.48
CA LEU A 852 -58.07 32.47 -6.21
C LEU A 852 -59.19 32.40 -5.14
N ASP A 853 -60.19 31.55 -5.38
CA ASP A 853 -61.50 31.52 -4.69
C ASP A 853 -61.66 30.46 -3.57
N ASN A 854 -60.55 29.88 -3.11
CA ASN A 854 -60.55 28.89 -2.03
C ASN A 854 -60.69 29.60 -0.69
N GLY A 855 -61.76 29.29 0.03
CA GLY A 855 -62.06 29.88 1.34
C GLY A 855 -61.06 29.59 2.46
N ALA A 856 -59.99 28.84 2.19
CA ALA A 856 -58.88 28.59 3.10
C ALA A 856 -57.58 29.35 2.74
N ASN A 857 -57.60 30.16 1.68
CA ASN A 857 -56.50 31.08 1.38
C ASN A 857 -56.29 32.05 2.54
N ASP A 858 -55.04 32.39 2.84
CA ASP A 858 -54.61 33.26 3.93
C ASP A 858 -53.51 34.19 3.42
N PHE A 859 -53.88 35.44 3.09
CA PHE A 859 -52.95 36.46 2.61
C PHE A 859 -52.61 37.42 3.76
N GLY A 860 -51.43 37.25 4.36
CA GLY A 860 -50.98 38.06 5.49
C GLY A 860 -50.52 39.48 5.11
N GLY A 861 -50.17 39.70 3.85
CA GLY A 861 -49.77 41.00 3.30
C GLY A 861 -50.68 41.50 2.19
N ALA A 862 -50.33 42.65 1.59
CA ALA A 862 -51.16 43.26 0.56
C ALA A 862 -51.17 42.43 -0.74
N VAL A 863 -52.36 42.24 -1.32
CA VAL A 863 -52.55 41.59 -2.63
C VAL A 863 -52.69 42.65 -3.72
N SER A 864 -51.71 42.74 -4.61
CA SER A 864 -51.64 43.72 -5.70
C SER A 864 -51.82 43.04 -7.06
N VAL A 865 -52.73 43.54 -7.89
CA VAL A 865 -52.93 43.05 -9.26
C VAL A 865 -52.39 44.07 -10.25
N LEU A 866 -51.22 43.83 -10.84
CA LEU A 866 -50.62 44.75 -11.81
C LEU A 866 -51.42 44.79 -13.11
N SER A 867 -51.95 43.63 -13.55
CA SER A 867 -52.85 43.51 -14.69
C SER A 867 -53.63 42.20 -14.66
N ALA A 868 -54.93 42.25 -14.94
CA ALA A 868 -55.79 41.09 -15.19
C ALA A 868 -57.07 41.54 -15.91
N ARG A 869 -57.82 40.58 -16.48
CA ARG A 869 -59.20 40.80 -16.95
C ARG A 869 -60.17 40.67 -15.79
N ASP A 870 -60.61 39.46 -15.45
CA ASP A 870 -61.51 39.23 -14.32
C ASP A 870 -60.70 38.70 -13.12
N VAL A 871 -61.02 39.16 -11.91
CA VAL A 871 -60.30 38.78 -10.69
C VAL A 871 -61.27 38.32 -9.60
N VAL A 872 -61.07 37.12 -9.10
CA VAL A 872 -61.73 36.57 -7.91
C VAL A 872 -60.69 36.27 -6.84
N LEU A 873 -60.82 36.91 -5.68
CA LEU A 873 -59.99 36.64 -4.51
C LEU A 873 -60.88 36.22 -3.35
N GLU A 874 -60.45 35.19 -2.62
CA GLU A 874 -61.03 34.82 -1.33
C GLU A 874 -59.93 34.71 -0.27
N ASP A 875 -60.22 35.20 0.94
CA ASP A 875 -59.35 35.13 2.11
C ASP A 875 -60.13 34.61 3.34
N VAL A 876 -59.50 33.73 4.11
CA VAL A 876 -60.01 33.16 5.36
C VAL A 876 -59.95 34.17 6.51
N ASN A 877 -59.15 35.22 6.40
CA ASN A 877 -58.96 36.28 7.39
C ASN A 877 -59.39 37.66 6.81
N ALA A 878 -58.74 38.73 7.27
CA ALA A 878 -58.84 40.06 6.68
C ALA A 878 -57.99 40.13 5.42
N ILE A 879 -58.47 40.82 4.38
CA ILE A 879 -57.68 41.04 3.17
C ILE A 879 -57.29 42.51 3.04
N VAL A 880 -56.00 42.74 2.76
CA VAL A 880 -55.46 44.05 2.42
C VAL A 880 -55.23 44.10 0.92
N LEU A 881 -55.92 45.00 0.23
CA LEU A 881 -55.77 45.20 -1.19
C LEU A 881 -54.64 46.21 -1.45
N GLY A 882 -53.70 45.82 -2.30
CA GLY A 882 -52.64 46.69 -2.80
C GLY A 882 -53.12 47.56 -3.96
N ALA A 883 -52.18 48.10 -4.73
CA ALA A 883 -52.53 48.76 -5.98
C ALA A 883 -52.97 47.71 -7.00
N SER A 884 -54.16 47.86 -7.56
CA SER A 884 -54.76 46.86 -8.46
C SER A 884 -55.36 47.51 -9.71
N THR A 885 -55.04 46.96 -10.87
CA THR A 885 -55.59 47.33 -12.18
C THR A 885 -56.31 46.13 -12.80
N VAL A 886 -57.63 46.22 -12.93
CA VAL A 886 -58.50 45.14 -13.38
C VAL A 886 -59.39 45.65 -14.52
N SER A 887 -59.29 45.04 -15.69
CA SER A 887 -60.02 45.49 -16.89
C SER A 887 -61.44 44.94 -17.02
N GLY A 888 -61.78 43.93 -16.22
CA GLY A 888 -63.10 43.31 -16.09
C GLY A 888 -63.63 43.39 -14.67
N ASP A 889 -64.33 42.35 -14.21
CA ASP A 889 -64.97 42.31 -12.90
C ASP A 889 -63.95 42.01 -11.78
N TYR A 890 -64.10 42.67 -10.64
CA TYR A 890 -63.27 42.44 -9.44
C TYR A 890 -64.12 41.97 -8.26
N ALA A 891 -64.05 40.69 -7.93
CA ALA A 891 -64.76 40.08 -6.81
C ALA A 891 -63.80 39.71 -5.67
N VAL A 892 -63.99 40.32 -4.51
CA VAL A 892 -63.19 40.07 -3.30
C VAL A 892 -64.10 39.56 -2.18
N ARG A 893 -63.69 38.44 -1.58
CA ARG A 893 -64.35 37.84 -0.42
C ARG A 893 -63.36 37.71 0.72
N ALA A 894 -63.76 38.09 1.92
CA ALA A 894 -62.96 37.93 3.13
C ALA A 894 -63.86 37.53 4.29
N ARG A 895 -63.30 36.89 5.31
CA ARG A 895 -64.04 36.64 6.57
C ARG A 895 -63.83 37.74 7.58
N GLU A 896 -62.79 38.56 7.48
CA GLU A 896 -62.67 39.75 8.30
C GLU A 896 -62.67 41.02 7.44
N THR A 897 -62.09 42.10 7.95
CA THR A 897 -62.13 43.41 7.30
C THR A 897 -61.50 43.37 5.90
N ILE A 898 -62.17 44.01 4.92
CA ILE A 898 -61.58 44.30 3.61
C ILE A 898 -61.05 45.73 3.65
N SER A 899 -59.75 45.92 3.41
CA SER A 899 -59.11 47.24 3.44
C SER A 899 -58.19 47.44 2.24
N GLN A 900 -57.66 48.65 2.06
CA GLN A 900 -56.74 48.96 0.97
C GLN A 900 -55.52 49.79 1.39
N THR A 901 -54.43 49.58 0.67
CA THR A 901 -53.14 50.28 0.79
C THR A 901 -52.67 50.92 -0.52
N GLY A 902 -53.37 50.66 -1.63
CA GLY A 902 -53.12 51.29 -2.92
C GLY A 902 -54.42 51.66 -3.64
N ILE A 903 -54.28 52.28 -4.81
CA ILE A 903 -55.40 52.65 -5.69
C ILE A 903 -55.95 51.38 -6.34
N LEU A 904 -57.27 51.24 -6.32
CA LEU A 904 -58.00 50.22 -7.08
C LEU A 904 -58.59 50.87 -8.34
N ALA A 905 -58.13 50.44 -9.52
CA ALA A 905 -58.65 50.86 -10.82
C ALA A 905 -59.35 49.67 -11.48
N VAL A 906 -60.68 49.74 -11.62
CA VAL A 906 -61.51 48.64 -12.10
C VAL A 906 -62.50 49.14 -13.14
N ASP A 907 -62.37 48.63 -14.36
CA ASP A 907 -63.26 49.00 -15.47
C ASP A 907 -64.64 48.29 -15.37
N GLY A 908 -64.65 47.03 -14.91
CA GLY A 908 -65.86 46.24 -14.71
C GLY A 908 -66.48 46.39 -13.31
N ALA A 909 -67.42 45.50 -12.97
CA ALA A 909 -68.15 45.55 -11.71
C ALA A 909 -67.24 45.14 -10.54
N SER A 910 -67.32 45.87 -9.43
CA SER A 910 -66.58 45.54 -8.20
C SER A 910 -67.52 44.97 -7.15
N THR A 911 -67.21 43.80 -6.60
CA THR A 911 -68.01 43.14 -5.56
C THR A 911 -67.15 42.86 -4.33
N PHE A 912 -67.51 43.41 -3.18
CA PHE A 912 -66.83 43.18 -1.91
C PHE A 912 -67.79 42.49 -0.93
N THR A 913 -67.45 41.26 -0.51
CA THR A 913 -68.33 40.43 0.31
C THR A 913 -67.66 39.98 1.60
N ILE A 914 -68.29 40.26 2.74
CA ILE A 914 -67.93 39.68 4.03
C ILE A 914 -68.60 38.30 4.19
N ARG A 915 -67.83 37.26 4.49
CA ARG A 915 -68.32 35.89 4.70
C ARG A 915 -68.37 35.46 6.17
N ASP A 916 -68.12 36.38 7.10
CA ASP A 916 -68.23 36.10 8.53
C ASP A 916 -69.68 36.03 9.02
N SER A 917 -69.82 35.39 10.17
CA SER A 917 -70.97 35.51 11.07
C SER A 917 -70.92 36.76 11.95
N ALA A 918 -69.74 37.35 12.19
CA ALA A 918 -69.57 38.61 12.92
C ALA A 918 -69.70 39.84 12.01
N SER A 919 -69.96 41.01 12.60
CA SER A 919 -69.95 42.28 11.85
C SER A 919 -68.52 42.74 11.56
N GLN A 920 -68.23 43.06 10.29
CA GLN A 920 -66.89 43.45 9.81
C GLN A 920 -66.93 44.74 8.99
N ASP A 921 -65.76 45.34 8.75
CA ASP A 921 -65.64 46.61 8.03
C ASP A 921 -65.25 46.40 6.56
N ILE A 922 -65.65 47.35 5.72
CA ILE A 922 -65.11 47.53 4.37
C ILE A 922 -64.56 48.95 4.28
N VAL A 923 -63.23 49.08 4.17
CA VAL A 923 -62.50 50.36 4.25
C VAL A 923 -61.73 50.62 2.96
N LEU A 924 -62.41 51.29 2.02
CA LEU A 924 -61.93 51.57 0.66
C LEU A 924 -61.90 53.08 0.37
N ASP A 925 -61.59 53.91 1.36
CA ASP A 925 -61.55 55.38 1.25
C ASP A 925 -60.17 56.01 1.44
N THR A 926 -59.15 55.21 1.79
CA THR A 926 -57.78 55.70 2.02
C THR A 926 -57.08 56.20 0.75
N HIS A 927 -57.57 55.79 -0.43
CA HIS A 927 -57.04 56.11 -1.74
C HIS A 927 -58.19 56.49 -2.69
N ALA A 928 -57.88 57.29 -3.71
CA ALA A 928 -58.84 57.69 -4.74
C ALA A 928 -59.01 56.57 -5.78
N ASN A 929 -59.87 55.60 -5.46
CA ASN A 929 -60.15 54.47 -6.35
C ASN A 929 -60.94 54.92 -7.58
N ASP A 930 -60.78 54.20 -8.68
CA ASP A 930 -61.48 54.41 -9.94
C ASP A 930 -62.33 53.17 -10.25
N PHE A 931 -63.56 53.12 -9.74
CA PHE A 931 -64.52 52.06 -10.08
C PHE A 931 -65.47 52.59 -11.16
N ALA A 932 -65.26 52.17 -12.41
CA ALA A 932 -65.99 52.68 -13.57
C ALA A 932 -67.40 52.10 -13.70
N ALA A 933 -67.60 50.85 -13.28
CA ALA A 933 -68.92 50.25 -13.19
C ALA A 933 -69.47 50.25 -11.75
N GLY A 934 -70.55 49.50 -11.51
CA GLY A 934 -71.20 49.45 -10.21
C GLY A 934 -70.35 48.75 -9.15
N VAL A 935 -70.36 49.31 -7.93
CA VAL A 935 -69.84 48.65 -6.72
C VAL A 935 -71.00 47.93 -6.04
N THR A 936 -70.78 46.68 -5.63
CA THR A 936 -71.70 45.88 -4.83
C THR A 936 -71.06 45.54 -3.49
N ILE A 937 -71.78 45.82 -2.40
CA ILE A 937 -71.39 45.47 -1.04
C ILE A 937 -72.31 44.35 -0.55
N GLY A 938 -71.74 43.26 -0.05
CA GLY A 938 -72.51 42.09 0.36
C GLY A 938 -72.03 41.44 1.65
N THR A 939 -72.91 40.62 2.23
CA THR A 939 -72.56 39.64 3.25
C THR A 939 -73.12 38.27 2.86
N SER A 940 -72.43 37.19 3.23
CA SER A 940 -72.89 35.81 2.96
C SER A 940 -72.75 34.84 4.13
N GLY A 941 -72.12 35.25 5.24
CA GLY A 941 -71.89 34.41 6.43
C GLY A 941 -72.89 34.59 7.58
N GLY A 942 -73.91 35.44 7.40
CA GLY A 942 -74.89 35.77 8.43
C GLY A 942 -74.56 36.99 9.30
N GLY A 943 -73.34 37.56 9.18
CA GLY A 943 -72.96 38.84 9.77
C GLY A 943 -73.49 40.07 9.01
N THR A 944 -73.17 41.25 9.51
CA THR A 944 -73.52 42.55 8.92
C THR A 944 -72.27 43.38 8.57
N ILE A 945 -72.45 44.52 7.90
CA ILE A 945 -71.36 45.47 7.70
C ILE A 945 -71.37 46.45 8.88
N ARG A 946 -70.25 46.52 9.61
CA ARG A 946 -70.09 47.41 10.76
C ARG A 946 -69.83 48.84 10.30
N ASP A 947 -68.72 49.04 9.59
CA ASP A 947 -68.38 50.33 8.96
C ASP A 947 -68.18 50.16 7.44
N LEU A 948 -68.76 51.05 6.64
CA LEU A 948 -68.52 51.14 5.20
C LEU A 948 -67.84 52.45 4.87
N ARG A 949 -66.64 52.38 4.28
CA ARG A 949 -65.95 53.54 3.74
C ARG A 949 -65.62 53.31 2.27
N LEU A 950 -66.05 54.22 1.41
CA LEU A 950 -65.87 54.09 -0.03
C LEU A 950 -65.51 55.44 -0.64
N ARG A 951 -64.38 55.49 -1.34
CA ARG A 951 -64.03 56.63 -2.20
C ARG A 951 -63.99 56.19 -3.66
N ASN A 952 -64.55 57.00 -4.55
CA ASN A 952 -64.51 56.77 -5.99
C ASN A 952 -64.30 58.09 -6.76
N VAL A 953 -63.30 58.12 -7.63
CA VAL A 953 -62.94 59.26 -8.49
C VAL A 953 -63.62 59.20 -9.85
N ASN A 954 -64.24 58.07 -10.22
CA ASN A 954 -64.86 57.91 -11.53
C ASN A 954 -66.04 58.87 -11.73
N ALA A 955 -66.12 59.49 -12.92
CA ALA A 955 -67.20 60.42 -13.25
C ALA A 955 -68.57 59.75 -13.41
N ALA A 956 -68.60 58.43 -13.66
CA ALA A 956 -69.80 57.60 -13.76
C ALA A 956 -70.09 56.80 -12.47
N ALA A 957 -69.39 57.11 -11.36
CA ALA A 957 -69.55 56.39 -10.10
C ALA A 957 -71.02 56.31 -9.65
N THR A 958 -71.48 55.09 -9.37
CA THR A 958 -72.79 54.81 -8.78
C THR A 958 -72.64 54.29 -7.36
N LEU A 959 -73.49 54.73 -6.45
CA LEU A 959 -73.47 54.26 -5.06
C LEU A 959 -74.01 52.82 -4.98
N PRO A 960 -73.35 51.90 -4.25
CA PRO A 960 -73.91 50.58 -3.96
C PRO A 960 -75.26 50.70 -3.26
N LEU A 961 -76.10 49.66 -3.37
CA LEU A 961 -77.24 49.52 -2.48
C LEU A 961 -76.71 49.42 -1.04
N LEU A 962 -77.19 50.28 -0.15
CA LEU A 962 -76.83 50.26 1.26
C LEU A 962 -77.79 49.34 2.01
N ALA A 963 -77.30 48.21 2.51
CA ALA A 963 -78.01 47.43 3.51
C ALA A 963 -78.06 48.20 4.85
N ALA A 964 -78.66 47.63 5.90
CA ALA A 964 -78.49 48.16 7.25
C ALA A 964 -76.99 48.10 7.64
N ILE A 965 -76.40 49.26 7.94
CA ILE A 965 -75.02 49.40 8.39
C ILE A 965 -75.04 49.66 9.89
N GLU A 966 -74.24 48.90 10.66
CA GLU A 966 -74.32 48.92 12.13
C GLU A 966 -73.85 50.26 12.73
N ARG A 967 -72.84 50.90 12.12
CA ARG A 967 -72.22 52.11 12.65
C ARG A 967 -72.07 53.19 11.60
N ASP A 968 -70.90 53.31 10.96
CA ASP A 968 -70.58 54.47 10.14
C ASP A 968 -70.60 54.16 8.64
N VAL A 969 -71.09 55.13 7.86
CA VAL A 969 -70.96 55.14 6.41
C VAL A 969 -70.23 56.41 5.99
N ILE A 970 -69.08 56.25 5.35
CA ILE A 970 -68.31 57.33 4.73
C ILE A 970 -68.26 57.10 3.22
N VAL A 971 -68.86 57.99 2.44
CA VAL A 971 -68.79 57.92 0.98
C VAL A 971 -68.24 59.22 0.42
N THR A 972 -67.24 59.10 -0.45
CA THR A 972 -66.68 60.23 -1.19
C THR A 972 -66.66 59.93 -2.67
N PHE A 973 -67.53 60.57 -3.46
CA PHE A 973 -67.43 60.54 -4.92
C PHE A 973 -66.83 61.86 -5.39
N ASP A 974 -65.55 61.87 -5.77
CA ASP A 974 -64.82 63.13 -6.04
C ASP A 974 -65.37 63.87 -7.27
N ASN A 975 -65.84 63.14 -8.29
CA ASN A 975 -66.24 63.70 -9.59
C ASN A 975 -67.69 63.37 -10.02
N SER A 976 -68.49 62.75 -9.16
CA SER A 976 -69.88 62.34 -9.46
C SER A 976 -70.88 62.85 -8.44
N ALA A 977 -72.15 62.93 -8.86
CA ALA A 977 -73.28 63.15 -7.96
C ALA A 977 -73.57 61.88 -7.15
N ILE A 978 -74.17 62.03 -5.97
CA ILE A 978 -74.57 60.89 -5.13
C ILE A 978 -76.10 60.88 -4.99
N ALA A 979 -76.71 59.75 -5.34
CA ALA A 979 -78.11 59.45 -5.04
C ALA A 979 -78.16 58.41 -3.91
N LEU A 980 -78.66 58.81 -2.74
CA LEU A 980 -78.73 57.97 -1.56
C LEU A 980 -79.98 57.07 -1.64
N PRO A 981 -79.83 55.73 -1.61
CA PRO A 981 -80.96 54.82 -1.53
C PRO A 981 -81.58 54.84 -0.13
N ALA A 982 -82.65 54.06 0.07
CA ALA A 982 -83.13 53.80 1.43
C ALA A 982 -82.03 53.09 2.23
N ALA A 983 -81.73 53.58 3.44
CA ALA A 983 -80.68 53.01 4.29
C ALA A 983 -80.96 53.29 5.77
N THR A 984 -80.54 52.36 6.63
CA THR A 984 -80.50 52.53 8.09
C THR A 984 -79.05 52.48 8.53
N ILE A 985 -78.60 53.52 9.22
CA ILE A 985 -77.22 53.71 9.64
C ILE A 985 -77.22 53.90 11.14
N GLY A 986 -76.62 52.97 11.87
CA GLY A 986 -76.70 52.95 13.33
C GLY A 986 -75.88 54.03 14.04
N ARG A 987 -75.02 54.77 13.33
CA ARG A 987 -74.29 55.92 13.87
C ARG A 987 -74.16 57.07 12.86
N ASP A 988 -72.99 57.33 12.29
CA ASP A 988 -72.74 58.53 11.49
C ASP A 988 -72.79 58.24 9.98
N LEU A 989 -73.41 59.14 9.22
CA LEU A 989 -73.37 59.15 7.75
C LEU A 989 -72.55 60.37 7.30
N SER A 990 -71.49 60.17 6.54
CA SER A 990 -70.69 61.25 5.94
C SER A 990 -70.62 61.07 4.43
N VAL A 991 -71.16 62.03 3.69
CA VAL A 991 -71.25 61.98 2.22
C VAL A 991 -70.61 63.21 1.61
N SER A 992 -69.61 63.00 0.76
CA SER A 992 -68.98 64.03 -0.07
C SER A 992 -69.15 63.69 -1.54
N ALA A 993 -69.58 64.66 -2.35
CA ALA A 993 -69.83 64.47 -3.78
C ALA A 993 -69.20 65.60 -4.61
N GLY A 994 -68.81 65.29 -5.85
CA GLY A 994 -68.46 66.24 -6.90
C GLY A 994 -69.69 66.82 -7.63
N GLY A 995 -70.88 66.32 -7.30
CA GLY A 995 -72.18 66.75 -7.84
C GLY A 995 -73.25 66.92 -6.76
N ASN A 996 -74.51 67.05 -7.16
CA ASN A 996 -75.63 67.11 -6.21
C ASN A 996 -75.70 65.85 -5.35
N ILE A 997 -76.08 66.01 -4.08
CA ILE A 997 -76.48 64.91 -3.21
C ILE A 997 -78.01 64.87 -3.20
N THR A 998 -78.58 63.75 -3.62
CA THR A 998 -80.02 63.52 -3.75
C THR A 998 -80.41 62.23 -3.05
N GLN A 999 -81.71 61.92 -2.94
CA GLN A 999 -82.19 60.64 -2.41
C GLN A 999 -83.24 59.99 -3.29
N SER A 1000 -83.27 58.67 -3.24
CA SER A 1000 -84.28 57.81 -3.85
C SER A 1000 -85.05 56.96 -2.84
N GLY A 1001 -84.78 57.09 -1.54
CA GLY A 1001 -85.48 56.40 -0.46
C GLY A 1001 -85.31 57.11 0.90
N VAL A 1002 -85.88 56.51 1.95
CA VAL A 1002 -85.81 57.03 3.33
C VAL A 1002 -84.45 56.71 3.96
N LEU A 1003 -83.83 57.72 4.55
CA LEU A 1003 -82.63 57.58 5.36
C LEU A 1003 -83.00 57.64 6.84
N ASP A 1004 -82.53 56.64 7.60
CA ASP A 1004 -82.60 56.62 9.07
C ASP A 1004 -81.18 56.68 9.64
N VAL A 1005 -80.87 57.83 10.25
CA VAL A 1005 -79.63 58.16 10.98
C VAL A 1005 -80.03 58.75 12.34
N SER A 1006 -81.03 58.14 12.98
CA SER A 1006 -81.62 58.59 14.26
C SER A 1006 -80.68 58.46 15.47
N ALA A 1007 -79.55 57.77 15.31
CA ALA A 1007 -78.57 57.53 16.37
C ALA A 1007 -77.27 58.34 16.24
N GLY A 1008 -77.09 59.13 15.17
CA GLY A 1008 -75.86 59.90 14.94
C GLY A 1008 -76.01 61.12 14.03
N THR A 1009 -74.91 61.52 13.40
CA THR A 1009 -74.82 62.74 12.57
C THR A 1009 -74.82 62.39 11.09
N ALA A 1010 -75.74 62.99 10.34
CA ALA A 1010 -75.75 62.97 8.89
C ALA A 1010 -75.04 64.23 8.34
N SER A 1011 -73.84 64.05 7.80
CA SER A 1011 -72.97 65.10 7.27
C SER A 1011 -72.93 65.05 5.73
N PHE A 1012 -73.19 66.19 5.09
CA PHE A 1012 -73.23 66.30 3.63
C PHE A 1012 -72.32 67.40 3.09
N ALA A 1013 -71.62 67.10 1.99
CA ALA A 1013 -70.71 68.00 1.29
C ALA A 1013 -70.85 67.84 -0.24
N PRO A 1014 -71.86 68.46 -0.90
CA PRO A 1014 -72.08 68.33 -2.34
C PRO A 1014 -71.03 69.06 -3.21
N GLY A 1015 -70.12 69.82 -2.62
CA GLY A 1015 -69.15 70.63 -3.34
C GLY A 1015 -69.69 72.01 -3.75
N ALA A 1016 -68.79 72.90 -4.17
CA ALA A 1016 -69.15 74.27 -4.54
C ALA A 1016 -70.00 74.32 -5.81
N GLY A 1017 -71.16 74.96 -5.75
CA GLY A 1017 -72.08 75.07 -6.89
C GLY A 1017 -73.18 74.00 -6.95
N ASN A 1018 -73.10 72.96 -6.12
CA ASN A 1018 -74.07 71.87 -6.04
C ASN A 1018 -74.97 71.98 -4.81
N SER A 1019 -76.01 71.15 -4.71
CA SER A 1019 -77.00 71.18 -3.62
C SER A 1019 -77.17 69.81 -2.94
N THR A 1020 -77.61 69.84 -1.69
CA THR A 1020 -78.13 68.68 -0.95
C THR A 1020 -79.66 68.74 -0.99
N LEU A 1021 -80.30 67.79 -1.68
CA LEU A 1021 -81.74 67.73 -1.93
C LEU A 1021 -82.32 66.41 -1.41
N LEU A 1022 -82.64 66.38 -0.12
CA LEU A 1022 -83.13 65.22 0.63
C LEU A 1022 -84.60 65.40 1.08
N ASP A 1023 -85.40 66.17 0.34
CA ASP A 1023 -86.78 66.56 0.69
C ASP A 1023 -87.89 65.71 0.03
N THR A 1024 -87.52 64.65 -0.70
CA THR A 1024 -88.47 63.80 -1.45
C THR A 1024 -89.08 62.65 -0.64
N HIS A 1025 -88.54 62.35 0.54
CA HIS A 1025 -88.89 61.24 1.42
C HIS A 1025 -88.75 61.69 2.89
N ALA A 1026 -89.51 61.08 3.79
CA ALA A 1026 -89.47 61.42 5.21
C ALA A 1026 -88.29 60.76 5.91
N ASN A 1027 -87.15 61.46 5.97
CA ASN A 1027 -85.95 61.00 6.64
C ASN A 1027 -86.05 61.14 8.17
N ASP A 1028 -85.31 60.30 8.89
CA ASP A 1028 -85.11 60.40 10.33
C ASP A 1028 -83.64 60.72 10.62
N PHE A 1029 -83.36 61.96 11.02
CA PHE A 1029 -82.01 62.42 11.34
C PHE A 1029 -81.96 62.96 12.76
N ALA A 1030 -81.03 62.47 13.59
CA ALA A 1030 -80.79 63.06 14.89
C ALA A 1030 -80.06 64.40 14.80
N THR A 1031 -79.03 64.49 13.96
CA THR A 1031 -78.30 65.74 13.68
C THR A 1031 -77.93 65.78 12.21
N VAL A 1032 -78.07 66.96 11.59
CA VAL A 1032 -77.70 67.19 10.20
C VAL A 1032 -76.64 68.29 10.13
N ALA A 1033 -75.55 68.01 9.42
CA ALA A 1033 -74.48 68.97 9.14
C ALA A 1033 -74.29 69.11 7.63
N VAL A 1034 -74.19 70.36 7.14
CA VAL A 1034 -73.88 70.64 5.73
C VAL A 1034 -72.70 71.58 5.70
N SER A 1035 -71.59 71.14 5.09
CA SER A 1035 -70.31 71.86 5.14
C SER A 1035 -70.09 72.80 3.95
N ASN A 1036 -70.75 72.57 2.81
CA ASN A 1036 -70.69 73.39 1.60
C ASN A 1036 -71.95 73.20 0.74
N GLY A 1037 -72.08 73.97 -0.36
CA GLY A 1037 -73.19 73.88 -1.31
C GLY A 1037 -74.01 75.16 -1.46
N VAL A 1038 -74.95 75.16 -2.41
CA VAL A 1038 -75.81 76.30 -2.76
C VAL A 1038 -77.15 76.23 -2.01
N ASN A 1039 -77.77 75.06 -1.97
CA ASN A 1039 -79.01 74.81 -1.24
C ASN A 1039 -78.91 73.53 -0.42
N ALA A 1040 -79.60 73.51 0.72
CA ALA A 1040 -79.82 72.32 1.54
C ALA A 1040 -81.32 72.20 1.83
N ARG A 1041 -81.93 71.07 1.46
CA ARG A 1041 -83.33 70.71 1.76
C ARG A 1041 -83.36 69.31 2.32
N PHE A 1042 -84.13 69.11 3.39
CA PHE A 1042 -84.27 67.86 4.12
C PHE A 1042 -85.75 67.59 4.38
#